data_AF-A0A7S0ZY08-F1
#
_entry.id   AF-A0A7S0ZY08-F1
#
_cell.length_a   1.000
_cell.length_b   1.000
_cell.length_c   1.000
_cell.angle_alpha   90.00
_cell.angle_beta   90.00
_cell.angle_gamma   90.00
#
_symmetry.space_group_name_H-M   'P 1'
#
loop_
_entity.id
_entity.type
_entity.pdbx_description
1 polymer ?
#
loop_
_entity_poly.entity_id
_entity_poly.type
_entity_poly.pdbx_seq_one_letter_code
_entity_poly.pdbx_strand_id
1 'polypeptide(L)'
;ANWPRRCVRTAAQLTAAIRDAPRHQTVLVEVVGCIKLTEVLVVDRPVVIAAAAQGTGEIWGAPRAEAAIVMGPGGESAALWRLSVRLGASKTRSSACCVDVTGGKQAFIQCDFEATVPSSEPTDRAILTHAVRSSGSSTVFLMQCTLRGASGCGLMLGSSATAALLQSTLSANRRGGVFLGDGAVIVLEDCEVKNNGHFGLVIGPHAGPVYVGRTKMSGNTAGSIWQYGSGLEAETQSTVPVWVDQCTLSGPLRESGGAGAGPAVVVGPGALAVLWEGTFSHNQPVVRGETTSRIVIASNGGDRGWEGLGPPSRFAAGGGQTALMDVSGAAPPRPPSPPAPLPPPRKASDDRRFSTATHAASTGTQGGSARTSVWPGATGPGVRPHTGEHPHHSGSHRTHGQSSRTRLSPSPRPYRRRSSSRTSRERPVQTTQPVQVPSPETAPPPAPSASSSPPSILRTGSQELGENLTLGQYGDYKGWINQMMNSDSADFSSTQSKRTLYECLTMITKSLKCIDCLETAGLAGEVQPNDTVYLRGHTGLYIGIKEPQDPKDKRQVQCTMGTREEAAPVTVNSRGEVVQDGAGVALYLLSRELLGVPEGGDMQMYDTQTPETQFVVHTEVPGAVLCSGQYLYLQSCTGKYVAVHGSDVRSGTEERSTQQRLIMEKVPRDSDIPLGCPEATLTKNEEAWLFRRGVQYALIDRQKFAKYVSLPKPDPQELIKVYAQMWENEWRIHCPYVLAETDAVEGKDRRRRTRWNFGADRFFGMLSQAGGIDETNGDLVVDAFRSFFCNALRLSQLEADPVLRTIESFAAALMADPVFNKSFSQSMLPEAKRTTYKKPEDVLFATTYMTLVINTELHNNAVGKKTFDRKNFGEAGKTCGVTAGLMMQIYDNVSKEEL
;
A
#
# COMPACT_ATOMS: atom_id res chain seq x y z
N ALA A 1 -27.64 -9.14 -10.32
CA ALA A 1 -26.74 -10.28 -10.61
C ALA A 1 -27.55 -11.58 -10.64
N ASN A 2 -27.26 -12.50 -11.56
CA ASN A 2 -27.92 -13.81 -11.66
C ASN A 2 -27.24 -14.84 -10.73
N TRP A 3 -27.18 -14.55 -9.42
CA TRP A 3 -26.60 -15.49 -8.46
C TRP A 3 -27.57 -16.64 -8.18
N PRO A 4 -27.10 -17.90 -8.05
CA PRO A 4 -27.91 -18.98 -7.53
C PRO A 4 -28.50 -18.57 -6.18
N ARG A 5 -29.82 -18.73 -6.03
CA ARG A 5 -30.56 -18.27 -4.86
C ARG A 5 -30.97 -19.44 -3.98
N ARG A 6 -30.77 -19.31 -2.67
CA ARG A 6 -31.18 -20.28 -1.65
C ARG A 6 -31.93 -19.56 -0.54
N CYS A 7 -33.19 -19.93 -0.29
CA CYS A 7 -33.95 -19.39 0.84
C CYS A 7 -33.79 -20.29 2.06
N VAL A 8 -33.50 -19.70 3.22
CA VAL A 8 -33.25 -20.42 4.48
C VAL A 8 -34.11 -19.86 5.60
N ARG A 9 -34.62 -20.75 6.46
CA ARG A 9 -35.50 -20.42 7.60
C ARG A 9 -34.96 -20.93 8.94
N THR A 10 -33.90 -21.73 8.92
CA THR A 10 -33.34 -22.39 10.10
C THR A 10 -31.81 -22.29 10.08
N ALA A 11 -31.19 -22.38 11.25
CA ALA A 11 -29.73 -22.35 11.35
C ALA A 11 -29.07 -23.47 10.55
N ALA A 12 -29.61 -24.70 10.61
CA ALA A 12 -29.10 -25.84 9.86
C ALA A 12 -29.15 -25.61 8.33
N GLN A 13 -30.22 -25.00 7.83
CA GLN A 13 -30.34 -24.64 6.41
C GLN A 13 -29.35 -23.54 6.02
N LEU A 14 -29.14 -22.53 6.86
CA LEU A 14 -28.17 -21.46 6.62
C LEU A 14 -26.74 -22.02 6.55
N THR A 15 -26.33 -22.83 7.53
CA THR A 15 -25.02 -23.48 7.56
C THR A 15 -24.81 -24.39 6.34
N ALA A 16 -25.82 -25.21 5.98
CA ALA A 16 -25.75 -26.05 4.80
C ALA A 16 -25.63 -25.23 3.50
N ALA A 17 -26.41 -24.15 3.39
CA ALA A 17 -26.39 -23.28 2.21
C ALA A 17 -25.02 -22.64 1.97
N ILE A 18 -24.31 -22.25 3.04
CA ILE A 18 -22.94 -21.69 2.95
C ILE A 18 -21.92 -22.78 2.63
N ARG A 19 -21.94 -23.89 3.37
CA ARG A 19 -21.01 -25.02 3.16
C ARG A 19 -21.09 -25.57 1.73
N ASP A 20 -22.31 -25.68 1.21
CA ASP A 20 -22.58 -26.25 -0.11
C ASP A 20 -22.50 -25.19 -1.23
N ALA A 21 -22.00 -23.98 -0.93
CA ALA A 21 -21.73 -22.95 -1.94
C ALA A 21 -20.40 -23.24 -2.69
N PRO A 22 -20.39 -23.16 -4.03
CA PRO A 22 -19.17 -23.30 -4.82
C PRO A 22 -18.14 -22.22 -4.47
N ARG A 23 -16.85 -22.56 -4.51
CA ARG A 23 -15.76 -21.60 -4.24
C ARG A 23 -15.54 -20.57 -5.35
N HIS A 24 -15.97 -20.88 -6.57
CA HIS A 24 -15.72 -20.08 -7.77
C HIS A 24 -16.93 -19.24 -8.19
N GLN A 25 -18.02 -19.25 -7.43
CA GLN A 25 -19.24 -18.54 -7.80
C GLN A 25 -19.99 -18.04 -6.57
N THR A 26 -20.42 -16.78 -6.63
CA THR A 26 -21.21 -16.17 -5.56
C THR A 26 -22.62 -16.74 -5.50
N VAL A 27 -23.05 -17.15 -4.30
CA VAL A 27 -24.42 -17.63 -4.02
C VAL A 27 -25.17 -16.63 -3.16
N LEU A 28 -26.41 -16.33 -3.53
CA LEU A 28 -27.33 -15.53 -2.72
C LEU A 28 -28.07 -16.43 -1.73
N VAL A 29 -27.85 -16.23 -0.43
CA VAL A 29 -28.54 -16.94 0.65
C VAL A 29 -29.50 -15.97 1.33
N GLU A 30 -30.80 -16.19 1.11
CA GLU A 30 -31.84 -15.34 1.68
C GLU A 30 -32.37 -15.87 3.00
N VAL A 31 -32.21 -15.08 4.04
CA VAL A 31 -32.73 -15.33 5.38
C VAL A 31 -34.18 -14.85 5.44
N VAL A 32 -35.08 -15.79 5.78
CA VAL A 32 -36.51 -15.53 5.95
C VAL A 32 -36.85 -15.61 7.44
N GLY A 33 -37.11 -14.44 8.05
CA GLY A 33 -37.47 -14.33 9.45
C GLY A 33 -36.26 -14.33 10.40
N CYS A 34 -36.44 -14.93 11.57
CA CYS A 34 -35.44 -14.95 12.64
C CYS A 34 -34.76 -16.33 12.73
N ILE A 35 -33.44 -16.36 12.56
CA ILE A 35 -32.60 -17.56 12.71
C ILE A 35 -31.78 -17.44 13.97
N LYS A 36 -31.99 -18.34 14.93
CA LYS A 36 -31.16 -18.49 16.12
C LYS A 36 -30.09 -19.55 15.87
N LEU A 37 -28.83 -19.12 15.88
CA LEU A 37 -27.70 -20.01 15.69
C LEU A 37 -27.47 -20.86 16.96
N THR A 38 -27.09 -22.11 16.75
CA THR A 38 -26.67 -23.04 17.82
C THR A 38 -25.17 -23.06 18.02
N GLU A 39 -24.41 -22.59 17.02
CA GLU A 39 -22.96 -22.49 16.98
C GLU A 39 -22.54 -21.23 16.19
N VAL A 40 -21.24 -20.94 16.14
CA VAL A 40 -20.70 -19.84 15.32
C VAL A 40 -20.95 -20.12 13.83
N LEU A 41 -21.51 -19.17 13.10
CA LEU A 41 -21.66 -19.30 11.64
C LEU A 41 -20.34 -18.93 10.96
N VAL A 42 -19.63 -19.92 10.41
CA VAL A 42 -18.39 -19.69 9.65
C VAL A 42 -18.72 -19.46 8.18
N VAL A 43 -18.21 -18.36 7.63
CA VAL A 43 -18.37 -17.96 6.23
C VAL A 43 -16.99 -17.93 5.58
N ASP A 44 -16.67 -19.02 4.89
CA ASP A 44 -15.40 -19.28 4.19
C ASP A 44 -15.61 -19.43 2.68
N ARG A 45 -16.75 -18.92 2.16
CA ARG A 45 -17.18 -19.02 0.76
C ARG A 45 -17.67 -17.67 0.24
N PRO A 46 -17.63 -17.43 -1.08
CA PRO A 46 -18.21 -16.24 -1.67
C PRO A 46 -19.75 -16.33 -1.61
N VAL A 47 -20.35 -15.83 -0.54
CA VAL A 47 -21.81 -15.83 -0.36
C VAL A 47 -22.30 -14.44 -0.02
N VAL A 48 -23.48 -14.09 -0.55
CA VAL A 48 -24.22 -12.91 -0.11
C VAL A 48 -25.35 -13.40 0.76
N ILE A 49 -25.28 -13.14 2.06
CA ILE A 49 -26.37 -13.43 2.98
C ILE A 49 -27.25 -12.18 3.03
N ALA A 50 -28.52 -12.30 2.65
CA ALA A 50 -29.43 -11.17 2.56
C ALA A 50 -30.75 -11.46 3.27
N ALA A 51 -31.44 -10.42 3.75
CA ALA A 51 -32.85 -10.57 4.10
C ALA A 51 -33.69 -10.76 2.83
N ALA A 52 -34.73 -11.59 2.93
CA ALA A 52 -35.70 -11.71 1.84
C ALA A 52 -36.41 -10.37 1.58
N ALA A 53 -36.70 -10.07 0.31
CA ALA A 53 -37.18 -8.76 -0.15
C ALA A 53 -38.40 -8.20 0.61
N GLN A 54 -39.26 -9.06 1.16
CA GLN A 54 -40.52 -8.70 1.83
C GLN A 54 -40.46 -8.77 3.37
N GLY A 55 -39.28 -8.94 4.00
CA GLY A 55 -39.20 -9.10 5.45
C GLY A 55 -37.90 -8.67 6.09
N THR A 56 -37.86 -8.77 7.42
CA THR A 56 -36.64 -8.63 8.22
C THR A 56 -35.93 -9.98 8.28
N GLY A 57 -34.66 -10.01 7.88
CA GLY A 57 -33.78 -11.15 8.10
C GLY A 57 -32.98 -10.90 9.36
N GLU A 58 -33.24 -11.69 10.41
CA GLU A 58 -32.50 -11.58 11.67
C GLU A 58 -31.67 -12.83 11.93
N ILE A 59 -30.42 -12.66 12.33
CA ILE A 59 -29.53 -13.72 12.77
C ILE A 59 -29.14 -13.45 14.22
N TRP A 60 -29.44 -14.40 15.11
CA TRP A 60 -29.06 -14.35 16.51
C TRP A 60 -27.88 -15.29 16.77
N GLY A 61 -26.79 -14.75 17.30
CA GLY A 61 -25.62 -15.52 17.69
C GLY A 61 -25.91 -16.57 18.76
N ALA A 62 -25.16 -17.67 18.71
CA ALA A 62 -25.29 -18.73 19.69
C ALA A 62 -24.85 -18.27 21.10
N PRO A 63 -25.49 -18.77 22.18
CA PRO A 63 -25.02 -18.48 23.53
C PRO A 63 -23.56 -18.93 23.71
N ARG A 64 -22.74 -18.11 24.40
CA ARG A 64 -21.30 -18.38 24.64
C ARG A 64 -20.39 -18.38 23.41
N ALA A 65 -20.90 -18.05 22.23
CA ALA A 65 -20.07 -17.88 21.05
C ALA A 65 -19.19 -16.62 21.17
N GLU A 66 -18.00 -16.68 20.58
CA GLU A 66 -17.09 -15.52 20.45
C GLU A 66 -17.50 -14.62 19.29
N ALA A 67 -18.29 -15.12 18.35
CA ALA A 67 -18.93 -14.31 17.33
C ALA A 67 -20.24 -14.96 16.90
N ALA A 68 -21.24 -14.17 16.44
CA ALA A 68 -22.38 -14.77 15.74
C ALA A 68 -21.95 -15.29 14.38
N ILE A 69 -21.14 -14.51 13.65
CA ILE A 69 -20.64 -14.82 12.31
C ILE A 69 -19.11 -14.61 12.29
N VAL A 70 -18.36 -15.58 11.79
CA VAL A 70 -16.92 -15.44 11.50
C VAL A 70 -16.73 -15.48 9.99
N MET A 71 -16.15 -14.42 9.43
CA MET A 71 -15.78 -14.33 8.02
C MET A 71 -14.27 -14.51 7.90
N GLY A 72 -13.85 -15.55 7.19
CA GLY A 72 -12.45 -15.95 7.12
C GLY A 72 -11.93 -16.14 5.69
N PRO A 73 -10.67 -16.57 5.56
CA PRO A 73 -10.04 -16.87 4.28
C PRO A 73 -10.90 -17.83 3.43
N GLY A 74 -10.96 -17.58 2.12
CA GLY A 74 -11.86 -18.28 1.18
C GLY A 74 -13.24 -17.62 1.00
N GLY A 75 -13.65 -16.77 1.95
CA GLY A 75 -14.82 -15.91 1.84
C GLY A 75 -14.49 -14.52 1.30
N GLU A 76 -13.53 -14.38 0.39
CA GLU A 76 -12.89 -13.09 0.03
C GLU A 76 -13.85 -12.01 -0.49
N SER A 77 -15.06 -12.39 -0.90
CA SER A 77 -16.12 -11.49 -1.36
C SER A 77 -17.47 -11.82 -0.70
N ALA A 78 -17.47 -12.30 0.55
CA ALA A 78 -18.71 -12.50 1.27
C ALA A 78 -19.34 -11.16 1.67
N ALA A 79 -20.67 -11.12 1.71
CA ALA A 79 -21.39 -9.90 2.03
C ALA A 79 -22.63 -10.17 2.89
N LEU A 80 -22.98 -9.20 3.72
CA LEU A 80 -24.25 -9.12 4.42
C LEU A 80 -25.07 -7.97 3.84
N TRP A 81 -26.34 -8.22 3.53
CA TRP A 81 -27.21 -7.20 2.93
C TRP A 81 -28.60 -7.16 3.58
N ARG A 82 -28.99 -6.00 4.11
CA ARG A 82 -30.30 -5.78 4.75
C ARG A 82 -30.59 -6.74 5.92
N LEU A 83 -29.56 -7.12 6.66
CA LEU A 83 -29.65 -8.07 7.77
C LEU A 83 -29.49 -7.41 9.13
N SER A 84 -30.22 -7.91 10.12
CA SER A 84 -29.95 -7.60 11.52
C SER A 84 -29.21 -8.77 12.17
N VAL A 85 -28.00 -8.54 12.69
CA VAL A 85 -27.22 -9.54 13.41
C VAL A 85 -27.15 -9.14 14.88
N ARG A 86 -27.61 -10.03 15.76
CA ARG A 86 -27.73 -9.78 17.19
C ARG A 86 -26.89 -10.75 18.00
N LEU A 87 -26.18 -10.26 19.00
CA LEU A 87 -25.49 -11.10 19.98
C LEU A 87 -26.28 -11.13 21.28
N GLY A 88 -26.70 -12.32 21.69
CA GLY A 88 -27.51 -12.50 22.90
C GLY A 88 -26.70 -12.33 24.18
N ALA A 89 -27.25 -11.55 25.11
CA ALA A 89 -26.69 -11.24 26.42
C ALA A 89 -26.32 -12.41 27.35
N SER A 90 -27.03 -13.52 27.27
CA SER A 90 -26.92 -14.58 28.28
C SER A 90 -25.69 -15.46 28.03
N LYS A 91 -24.59 -15.12 28.72
CA LYS A 91 -23.34 -15.90 28.80
C LYS A 91 -22.37 -15.70 27.62
N THR A 92 -22.11 -14.47 27.16
CA THR A 92 -21.05 -14.23 26.16
C THR A 92 -19.65 -14.44 26.74
N ARG A 93 -18.67 -14.79 25.89
CA ARG A 93 -17.25 -14.80 26.28
C ARG A 93 -16.67 -13.39 26.21
N SER A 94 -15.57 -13.16 26.92
CA SER A 94 -14.75 -11.95 26.73
C SER A 94 -14.39 -11.76 25.26
N SER A 95 -14.58 -10.54 24.73
CA SER A 95 -14.33 -10.17 23.33
C SER A 95 -15.30 -10.79 22.32
N ALA A 96 -16.55 -11.05 22.71
CA ALA A 96 -17.54 -11.57 21.77
C ALA A 96 -18.04 -10.48 20.79
N CYS A 97 -18.37 -10.83 19.55
CA CYS A 97 -18.90 -9.86 18.58
C CYS A 97 -20.09 -10.35 17.75
N CYS A 98 -20.78 -9.45 17.03
CA CYS A 98 -21.79 -9.91 16.05
C CYS A 98 -21.08 -10.52 14.84
N VAL A 99 -20.08 -9.82 14.31
CA VAL A 99 -19.28 -10.31 13.18
C VAL A 99 -17.79 -10.16 13.48
N ASP A 100 -17.03 -11.22 13.20
CA ASP A 100 -15.57 -11.23 13.26
C ASP A 100 -15.00 -11.47 11.86
N VAL A 101 -14.25 -10.49 11.34
CA VAL A 101 -13.59 -10.58 10.04
C VAL A 101 -12.11 -10.84 10.25
N THR A 102 -11.67 -12.02 9.82
CA THR A 102 -10.28 -12.49 9.97
C THR A 102 -9.51 -12.50 8.66
N GLY A 103 -10.17 -12.21 7.53
CA GLY A 103 -9.54 -12.10 6.22
C GLY A 103 -10.52 -11.72 5.10
N GLY A 104 -9.98 -11.40 3.93
CA GLY A 104 -10.75 -11.06 2.72
C GLY A 104 -11.29 -9.63 2.68
N LYS A 105 -12.12 -9.34 1.66
CA LYS A 105 -12.75 -8.04 1.41
C LYS A 105 -14.26 -8.14 1.61
N GLN A 106 -14.70 -7.95 2.85
CA GLN A 106 -16.10 -8.15 3.23
C GLN A 106 -16.92 -6.88 3.07
N ALA A 107 -18.18 -7.02 2.65
CA ALA A 107 -19.10 -5.90 2.49
C ALA A 107 -20.36 -6.06 3.34
N PHE A 108 -20.70 -5.03 4.10
CA PHE A 108 -21.93 -4.92 4.88
C PHE A 108 -22.75 -3.75 4.37
N ILE A 109 -23.95 -4.03 3.87
CA ILE A 109 -24.82 -3.02 3.25
C ILE A 109 -26.16 -3.02 3.96
N GLN A 110 -26.57 -1.88 4.50
CA GLN A 110 -27.86 -1.73 5.18
C GLN A 110 -28.06 -2.74 6.32
N CYS A 111 -27.00 -3.03 7.08
CA CYS A 111 -27.04 -4.01 8.15
C CYS A 111 -27.12 -3.37 9.53
N ASP A 112 -27.84 -4.02 10.45
CA ASP A 112 -27.93 -3.62 11.85
C ASP A 112 -27.20 -4.62 12.74
N PHE A 113 -26.12 -4.19 13.39
CA PHE A 113 -25.34 -4.98 14.33
C PHE A 113 -25.65 -4.54 15.76
N GLU A 114 -26.25 -5.43 16.55
CA GLU A 114 -26.67 -5.14 17.92
C GLU A 114 -26.03 -6.12 18.91
N ALA A 115 -25.06 -5.63 19.68
CA ALA A 115 -24.30 -6.42 20.65
C ALA A 115 -24.73 -6.15 22.11
N THR A 116 -26.04 -5.96 22.33
CA THR A 116 -26.63 -5.51 23.60
C THR A 116 -26.26 -6.41 24.79
N VAL A 117 -25.55 -5.82 25.75
CA VAL A 117 -25.35 -6.40 27.09
C VAL A 117 -26.42 -5.84 28.04
N PRO A 118 -27.10 -6.66 28.86
CA PRO A 118 -28.14 -6.17 29.76
C PRO A 118 -27.53 -5.20 30.76
N SER A 119 -28.19 -4.07 30.98
CA SER A 119 -27.71 -3.02 31.88
C SER A 119 -27.69 -3.45 33.36
N SER A 120 -28.25 -4.61 33.71
CA SER A 120 -28.46 -5.05 35.08
C SER A 120 -27.27 -5.79 35.72
N GLU A 121 -26.21 -6.14 34.96
CA GLU A 121 -25.02 -6.77 35.56
C GLU A 121 -24.01 -5.74 36.09
N PRO A 122 -23.50 -5.91 37.32
CA PRO A 122 -22.56 -4.98 37.95
C PRO A 122 -21.28 -4.80 37.10
N THR A 123 -20.86 -3.54 37.00
CA THR A 123 -19.94 -3.02 35.97
C THR A 123 -18.50 -3.54 36.01
N ASP A 124 -18.06 -4.14 37.11
CA ASP A 124 -16.63 -4.42 37.38
C ASP A 124 -16.05 -5.64 36.65
N ARG A 125 -16.88 -6.46 35.99
CA ARG A 125 -16.42 -7.58 35.13
C ARG A 125 -17.14 -7.63 33.80
N ALA A 126 -17.53 -6.48 33.28
CA ALA A 126 -18.25 -6.40 32.02
C ALA A 126 -17.44 -7.06 30.89
N ILE A 127 -17.95 -8.18 30.41
CA ILE A 127 -17.48 -8.87 29.21
C ILE A 127 -17.50 -7.86 28.07
N LEU A 128 -16.34 -7.59 27.47
CA LEU A 128 -16.24 -6.71 26.31
C LEU A 128 -16.88 -7.39 25.12
N THR A 129 -17.89 -6.75 24.54
CA THR A 129 -18.50 -7.15 23.28
C THR A 129 -18.26 -6.06 22.24
N HIS A 130 -18.13 -6.44 20.98
CA HIS A 130 -18.01 -5.51 19.85
C HIS A 130 -19.16 -5.74 18.87
N ALA A 131 -19.62 -4.73 18.14
CA ALA A 131 -20.62 -5.00 17.10
C ALA A 131 -19.91 -5.72 15.93
N VAL A 132 -18.85 -5.12 15.40
CA VAL A 132 -17.99 -5.69 14.36
C VAL A 132 -16.53 -5.65 14.80
N ARG A 133 -15.83 -6.77 14.61
CA ARG A 133 -14.37 -6.88 14.80
C ARG A 133 -13.73 -7.25 13.47
N SER A 134 -12.59 -6.64 13.16
CA SER A 134 -11.78 -6.94 11.98
C SER A 134 -10.32 -7.03 12.40
N SER A 135 -9.56 -8.01 11.90
CA SER A 135 -8.16 -8.21 12.29
C SER A 135 -7.33 -8.83 11.16
N GLY A 136 -6.02 -8.60 11.20
CA GLY A 136 -5.11 -9.04 10.14
C GLY A 136 -5.24 -8.15 8.90
N SER A 137 -4.89 -8.68 7.72
CA SER A 137 -4.97 -7.97 6.44
C SER A 137 -6.40 -7.90 5.86
N SER A 138 -7.42 -7.92 6.71
CA SER A 138 -8.82 -7.86 6.29
C SER A 138 -9.22 -6.45 5.85
N THR A 139 -10.12 -6.39 4.87
CA THR A 139 -10.76 -5.14 4.43
C THR A 139 -12.27 -5.24 4.67
N VAL A 140 -12.86 -4.26 5.33
CA VAL A 140 -14.30 -4.22 5.61
C VAL A 140 -14.93 -2.95 5.06
N PHE A 141 -15.94 -3.10 4.21
CA PHE A 141 -16.74 -2.02 3.69
C PHE A 141 -18.11 -2.01 4.38
N LEU A 142 -18.48 -0.93 5.05
CA LEU A 142 -19.78 -0.75 5.68
C LEU A 142 -20.50 0.43 5.05
N MET A 143 -21.70 0.20 4.51
CA MET A 143 -22.53 1.24 3.91
C MET A 143 -23.92 1.22 4.52
N GLN A 144 -24.39 2.36 5.01
CA GLN A 144 -25.72 2.50 5.62
C GLN A 144 -25.98 1.50 6.76
N CYS A 145 -24.94 1.20 7.55
CA CYS A 145 -25.04 0.22 8.63
C CYS A 145 -25.23 0.90 10.00
N THR A 146 -25.88 0.19 10.94
CA THR A 146 -26.01 0.61 12.34
C THR A 146 -25.20 -0.32 13.23
N LEU A 147 -24.26 0.21 14.02
CA LEU A 147 -23.46 -0.55 14.98
C LEU A 147 -23.75 -0.03 16.39
N ARG A 148 -24.43 -0.82 17.23
CA ARG A 148 -24.91 -0.36 18.54
C ARG A 148 -24.92 -1.38 19.66
N GLY A 149 -25.00 -0.85 20.89
CA GLY A 149 -25.26 -1.63 22.11
C GLY A 149 -24.07 -2.45 22.61
N ALA A 150 -22.89 -2.33 21.97
CA ALA A 150 -21.71 -3.07 22.35
C ALA A 150 -21.16 -2.58 23.70
N SER A 151 -20.72 -3.49 24.57
CA SER A 151 -20.08 -3.09 25.84
C SER A 151 -18.62 -2.62 25.66
N GLY A 152 -18.00 -2.99 24.55
CA GLY A 152 -16.74 -2.48 24.03
C GLY A 152 -17.00 -1.38 23.01
N CYS A 153 -16.56 -1.60 21.77
CA CYS A 153 -16.69 -0.63 20.67
C CYS A 153 -17.71 -1.09 19.63
N GLY A 154 -18.32 -0.14 18.91
CA GLY A 154 -19.12 -0.46 17.74
C GLY A 154 -18.29 -1.20 16.69
N LEU A 155 -17.20 -0.59 16.24
CA LEU A 155 -16.21 -1.19 15.35
C LEU A 155 -14.83 -1.28 16.02
N MET A 156 -14.19 -2.45 15.95
CA MET A 156 -12.82 -2.66 16.37
C MET A 156 -11.98 -3.14 15.19
N LEU A 157 -10.98 -2.35 14.79
CA LEU A 157 -9.97 -2.74 13.82
C LEU A 157 -8.69 -3.09 14.56
N GLY A 158 -8.28 -4.36 14.48
CA GLY A 158 -7.01 -4.87 14.99
C GLY A 158 -5.87 -4.63 14.00
N SER A 159 -4.76 -5.36 14.19
CA SER A 159 -3.52 -5.07 13.49
C SER A 159 -3.66 -5.16 11.96
N SER A 160 -3.29 -4.08 11.26
CA SER A 160 -3.31 -3.92 9.80
C SER A 160 -4.67 -4.03 9.10
N ALA A 161 -5.78 -4.06 9.87
CA ALA A 161 -7.11 -4.13 9.30
C ALA A 161 -7.51 -2.80 8.66
N THR A 162 -8.14 -2.85 7.49
CA THR A 162 -8.64 -1.67 6.79
C THR A 162 -10.16 -1.64 6.80
N ALA A 163 -10.77 -0.47 7.01
CA ALA A 163 -12.20 -0.31 6.83
C ALA A 163 -12.61 1.01 6.18
N ALA A 164 -13.73 0.98 5.48
CA ALA A 164 -14.40 2.17 4.96
C ALA A 164 -15.87 2.14 5.40
N LEU A 165 -16.31 3.21 6.08
CA LEU A 165 -17.67 3.39 6.55
C LEU A 165 -18.28 4.58 5.82
N LEU A 166 -19.37 4.32 5.11
CA LEU A 166 -20.13 5.33 4.40
C LEU A 166 -21.55 5.38 4.98
N GLN A 167 -22.04 6.58 5.30
CA GLN A 167 -23.45 6.78 5.67
C GLN A 167 -23.92 5.92 6.85
N SER A 168 -23.02 5.58 7.76
CA SER A 168 -23.26 4.59 8.82
C SER A 168 -23.40 5.25 10.18
N THR A 169 -24.14 4.61 11.08
CA THR A 169 -24.40 5.09 12.43
C THR A 169 -23.72 4.19 13.47
N LEU A 170 -22.87 4.75 14.32
CA LEU A 170 -22.26 4.06 15.46
C LEU A 170 -22.77 4.70 16.74
N SER A 171 -23.56 3.96 17.53
CA SER A 171 -24.20 4.58 18.69
C SER A 171 -24.43 3.68 19.90
N ALA A 172 -24.56 4.30 21.07
CA ALA A 172 -24.90 3.61 22.32
C ALA A 172 -23.94 2.45 22.65
N ASN A 173 -22.66 2.58 22.29
CA ASN A 173 -21.61 1.64 22.69
C ASN A 173 -20.97 2.13 23.99
N ARG A 174 -20.74 1.23 24.96
CA ARG A 174 -20.31 1.62 26.31
C ARG A 174 -18.87 2.15 26.36
N ARG A 175 -17.99 1.76 25.44
CA ARG A 175 -16.68 2.40 25.25
C ARG A 175 -16.74 3.36 24.07
N GLY A 176 -16.04 3.08 22.98
CA GLY A 176 -15.97 3.96 21.82
C GLY A 176 -16.93 3.60 20.69
N GLY A 177 -17.12 4.51 19.74
CA GLY A 177 -17.74 4.16 18.46
C GLY A 177 -16.82 3.26 17.65
N VAL A 178 -15.60 3.75 17.39
CA VAL A 178 -14.53 3.05 16.64
C VAL A 178 -13.24 2.99 17.47
N PHE A 179 -12.53 1.86 17.38
CA PHE A 179 -11.17 1.71 17.88
C PHE A 179 -10.23 1.17 16.79
N LEU A 180 -9.06 1.79 16.63
CA LEU A 180 -7.99 1.39 15.71
C LEU A 180 -6.76 0.90 16.48
N GLY A 181 -6.32 -0.32 16.20
CA GLY A 181 -5.05 -0.87 16.63
C GLY A 181 -3.90 -0.54 15.67
N ASP A 182 -2.80 -1.26 15.82
CA ASP A 182 -1.54 -0.99 15.11
C ASP A 182 -1.67 -1.26 13.60
N GLY A 183 -1.25 -0.33 12.76
CA GLY A 183 -1.36 -0.39 11.31
C GLY A 183 -2.79 -0.33 10.76
N ALA A 184 -3.82 -0.21 11.62
CA ALA A 184 -5.21 -0.17 11.16
C ALA A 184 -5.51 1.13 10.40
N VAL A 185 -6.24 1.02 9.30
CA VAL A 185 -6.58 2.15 8.41
C VAL A 185 -8.09 2.31 8.38
N ILE A 186 -8.59 3.54 8.45
CA ILE A 186 -10.03 3.80 8.35
C ILE A 186 -10.38 5.05 7.55
N VAL A 187 -11.45 4.92 6.78
CA VAL A 187 -12.17 6.03 6.15
C VAL A 187 -13.57 6.10 6.75
N LEU A 188 -13.93 7.23 7.35
CA LEU A 188 -15.28 7.56 7.80
C LEU A 188 -15.82 8.69 6.92
N GLU A 189 -16.91 8.46 6.21
CA GLU A 189 -17.53 9.47 5.34
C GLU A 189 -19.04 9.53 5.58
N ASP A 190 -19.57 10.74 5.79
CA ASP A 190 -21.01 10.98 5.98
C ASP A 190 -21.63 10.13 7.10
N CYS A 191 -20.86 9.88 8.17
CA CYS A 191 -21.27 9.00 9.26
C CYS A 191 -21.85 9.76 10.46
N GLU A 192 -22.56 9.05 11.34
CA GLU A 192 -23.02 9.57 12.64
C GLU A 192 -22.49 8.72 13.79
N VAL A 193 -21.61 9.29 14.62
CA VAL A 193 -20.99 8.61 15.77
C VAL A 193 -21.48 9.26 17.06
N LYS A 194 -22.44 8.62 17.76
CA LYS A 194 -23.14 9.27 18.87
C LYS A 194 -23.41 8.46 20.12
N ASN A 195 -23.53 9.15 21.25
CA ASN A 195 -23.95 8.58 22.53
C ASN A 195 -23.11 7.36 22.95
N ASN A 196 -21.80 7.38 22.68
CA ASN A 196 -20.89 6.35 23.15
C ASN A 196 -20.30 6.73 24.52
N GLY A 197 -20.04 5.76 25.38
CA GLY A 197 -19.59 5.96 26.77
C GLY A 197 -18.14 6.44 26.91
N HIS A 198 -17.43 6.65 25.81
CA HIS A 198 -16.07 7.18 25.74
C HIS A 198 -15.94 8.15 24.55
N PHE A 199 -14.84 8.12 23.80
CA PHE A 199 -14.69 8.88 22.54
C PHE A 199 -15.45 8.23 21.38
N GLY A 200 -15.90 9.03 20.42
CA GLY A 200 -16.46 8.51 19.17
C GLY A 200 -15.46 7.68 18.37
N LEU A 201 -14.24 8.17 18.20
CA LEU A 201 -13.14 7.51 17.50
C LEU A 201 -11.88 7.50 18.38
N VAL A 202 -11.29 6.33 18.58
CA VAL A 202 -10.03 6.14 19.30
C VAL A 202 -8.99 5.54 18.36
N ILE A 203 -7.84 6.20 18.26
CA ILE A 203 -6.76 5.88 17.32
C ILE A 203 -5.54 5.48 18.12
N GLY A 204 -5.08 4.24 17.96
CA GLY A 204 -3.88 3.72 18.63
C GLY A 204 -2.60 4.41 18.17
N PRO A 205 -1.50 4.29 18.94
CA PRO A 205 -0.24 4.98 18.67
C PRO A 205 0.39 4.60 17.33
N HIS A 206 0.17 3.37 16.86
CA HIS A 206 0.73 2.89 15.60
C HIS A 206 -0.33 2.69 14.52
N ALA A 207 -1.52 3.26 14.67
CA ALA A 207 -2.55 3.17 13.64
C ALA A 207 -2.05 3.77 12.31
N GLY A 208 -2.52 3.21 11.20
CA GLY A 208 -2.27 3.73 9.86
C GLY A 208 -3.12 4.96 9.54
N PRO A 209 -3.20 5.38 8.25
CA PRO A 209 -3.90 6.60 7.88
C PRO A 209 -5.38 6.60 8.29
N VAL A 210 -5.82 7.74 8.83
CA VAL A 210 -7.20 7.95 9.25
C VAL A 210 -7.77 9.14 8.53
N TYR A 211 -8.89 8.93 7.84
CA TYR A 211 -9.66 10.00 7.22
C TYR A 211 -11.08 10.02 7.82
N VAL A 212 -11.52 11.21 8.23
CA VAL A 212 -12.85 11.47 8.76
C VAL A 212 -13.43 12.67 8.02
N GLY A 213 -14.34 12.42 7.08
CA GLY A 213 -14.99 13.43 6.27
C GLY A 213 -16.50 13.49 6.52
N ARG A 214 -17.07 14.71 6.50
CA ARG A 214 -18.53 14.97 6.57
C ARG A 214 -19.26 14.21 7.68
N THR A 215 -18.57 13.90 8.78
CA THR A 215 -19.05 13.00 9.82
C THR A 215 -19.48 13.79 11.06
N LYS A 216 -20.64 13.45 11.61
CA LYS A 216 -21.15 14.05 12.84
C LYS A 216 -20.80 13.18 14.05
N MET A 217 -19.97 13.71 14.95
CA MET A 217 -19.63 13.09 16.22
C MET A 217 -20.25 13.91 17.35
N SER A 218 -21.27 13.36 18.00
CA SER A 218 -21.99 14.09 19.05
C SER A 218 -22.47 13.17 20.14
N GLY A 219 -22.56 13.58 21.39
CA GLY A 219 -23.16 12.69 22.38
C GLY A 219 -22.19 11.84 23.19
N ASN A 220 -20.92 11.83 22.80
CA ASN A 220 -19.91 10.90 23.32
C ASN A 220 -19.36 11.39 24.66
N THR A 221 -19.25 10.52 25.68
CA THR A 221 -18.97 10.93 27.07
C THR A 221 -17.59 11.54 27.28
N ALA A 222 -16.56 11.16 26.52
CA ALA A 222 -15.19 11.67 26.69
C ALA A 222 -14.79 12.73 25.65
N GLY A 223 -15.48 12.77 24.51
CA GLY A 223 -15.19 13.65 23.38
C GLY A 223 -15.46 12.95 22.04
N SER A 224 -15.09 13.57 20.94
CA SER A 224 -15.30 13.03 19.60
C SER A 224 -14.13 12.13 19.14
N ILE A 225 -12.91 12.65 19.15
CA ILE A 225 -11.72 11.95 18.63
C ILE A 225 -10.63 11.94 19.69
N TRP A 226 -9.97 10.79 19.85
CA TRP A 226 -8.74 10.67 20.63
C TRP A 226 -7.68 9.93 19.84
N GLN A 227 -6.59 10.62 19.51
CA GLN A 227 -5.38 10.01 18.97
C GLN A 227 -4.40 9.78 20.10
N TYR A 228 -4.11 8.51 20.37
CA TYR A 228 -3.13 8.11 21.36
C TYR A 228 -1.74 8.49 20.85
N GLY A 229 -0.95 9.14 21.71
CA GLY A 229 0.43 9.43 21.38
C GLY A 229 1.32 8.22 21.67
N SER A 230 2.44 8.11 20.96
CA SER A 230 3.57 7.32 21.42
C SER A 230 4.02 7.99 22.73
N GLY A 231 4.04 7.26 23.86
CA GLY A 231 4.48 7.84 25.14
C GLY A 231 5.84 8.55 25.00
N LEU A 232 6.16 9.48 25.91
CA LEU A 232 7.41 10.28 25.86
C LEU A 232 8.70 9.46 25.72
N GLU A 233 8.66 8.17 26.02
CA GLU A 233 9.80 7.24 25.95
C GLU A 233 9.85 6.39 24.67
N ALA A 234 8.82 6.43 23.82
CA ALA A 234 8.81 5.69 22.56
C ALA A 234 9.43 6.57 21.45
N GLU A 235 10.64 6.20 21.00
CA GLU A 235 11.36 6.90 19.91
C GLU A 235 10.60 6.91 18.57
N THR A 236 9.62 6.01 18.41
CA THR A 236 8.75 5.96 17.23
C THR A 236 7.58 6.93 17.39
N GLN A 237 7.76 8.17 16.96
CA GLN A 237 6.64 9.10 16.80
C GLN A 237 5.60 8.49 15.85
N SER A 238 4.32 8.56 16.22
CA SER A 238 3.23 8.26 15.30
C SER A 238 3.24 9.30 14.17
N THR A 239 3.88 8.98 13.04
CA THR A 239 4.03 9.90 11.91
C THR A 239 2.75 10.03 11.09
N VAL A 240 1.74 9.21 11.37
CA VAL A 240 0.59 9.08 10.50
C VAL A 240 -0.47 10.13 10.86
N PRO A 241 -0.79 11.05 9.93
CA PRO A 241 -1.76 12.10 10.19
C PRO A 241 -3.19 11.57 10.28
N VAL A 242 -3.96 12.15 11.19
CA VAL A 242 -5.43 12.04 11.21
C VAL A 242 -6.01 13.24 10.46
N TRP A 243 -6.72 12.97 9.37
CA TRP A 243 -7.37 13.99 8.55
C TRP A 243 -8.84 14.11 8.94
N VAL A 244 -9.26 15.31 9.34
CA VAL A 244 -10.64 15.61 9.69
C VAL A 244 -11.16 16.74 8.81
N ASP A 245 -12.12 16.43 7.94
CA ASP A 245 -12.69 17.34 6.97
C ASP A 245 -14.22 17.47 7.13
N GLN A 246 -14.73 18.70 7.09
CA GLN A 246 -16.17 19.03 7.13
C GLN A 246 -16.97 18.29 8.22
N CYS A 247 -16.35 17.99 9.37
CA CYS A 247 -17.02 17.22 10.42
C CYS A 247 -17.83 18.11 11.35
N THR A 248 -18.73 17.52 12.14
CA THR A 248 -19.39 18.23 13.25
C THR A 248 -19.01 17.53 14.54
N LEU A 249 -18.08 18.10 15.30
CA LEU A 249 -17.56 17.50 16.53
C LEU A 249 -18.15 18.21 17.75
N SER A 250 -18.74 17.45 18.68
CA SER A 250 -19.17 17.97 19.98
C SER A 250 -18.20 17.55 21.09
N GLY A 251 -18.04 18.44 22.08
CA GLY A 251 -17.47 18.07 23.37
C GLY A 251 -18.37 17.06 24.12
N PRO A 252 -17.89 16.57 25.27
CA PRO A 252 -18.59 15.58 26.06
C PRO A 252 -19.91 16.10 26.64
N LEU A 253 -20.89 15.21 26.78
CA LEU A 253 -22.18 15.57 27.38
C LEU A 253 -22.00 16.00 28.84
N ARG A 254 -22.45 17.21 29.15
CA ARG A 254 -22.58 17.70 30.53
C ARG A 254 -23.87 17.16 31.15
N GLU A 255 -23.87 15.93 31.62
CA GLU A 255 -25.06 15.40 32.32
C GLU A 255 -25.13 15.75 33.81
N SER A 256 -24.08 16.30 34.44
CA SER A 256 -24.16 16.60 35.87
C SER A 256 -23.10 17.58 36.37
N GLY A 257 -23.40 18.90 36.39
CA GLY A 257 -22.85 19.92 37.31
C GLY A 257 -21.34 20.06 37.57
N GLY A 258 -20.48 19.26 36.95
CA GLY A 258 -19.04 19.14 37.22
C GLY A 258 -18.22 20.02 36.30
N ALA A 259 -17.15 20.61 36.86
CA ALA A 259 -16.29 21.57 36.18
C ALA A 259 -15.62 20.99 34.93
N GLY A 260 -15.77 21.70 33.80
CA GLY A 260 -15.03 21.52 32.53
C GLY A 260 -15.61 20.48 31.57
N ALA A 261 -16.18 20.92 30.45
CA ALA A 261 -16.37 20.02 29.31
C ALA A 261 -14.98 19.71 28.74
N GLY A 262 -14.64 18.43 28.61
CA GLY A 262 -13.41 18.01 27.93
C GLY A 262 -13.37 18.50 26.47
N PRO A 263 -12.19 18.51 25.84
CA PRO A 263 -12.03 18.85 24.43
C PRO A 263 -12.77 17.82 23.55
N ALA A 264 -13.25 18.23 22.36
CA ALA A 264 -13.83 17.27 21.42
C ALA A 264 -12.75 16.44 20.72
N VAL A 265 -11.55 16.97 20.54
CA VAL A 265 -10.41 16.28 19.94
C VAL A 265 -9.24 16.30 20.93
N VAL A 266 -8.67 15.13 21.21
CA VAL A 266 -7.44 14.98 21.99
C VAL A 266 -6.35 14.39 21.11
N VAL A 267 -5.22 15.07 20.99
CA VAL A 267 -4.05 14.63 20.22
C VAL A 267 -2.92 14.37 21.21
N GLY A 268 -2.58 13.09 21.39
CA GLY A 268 -1.53 12.66 22.32
C GLY A 268 -0.12 13.04 21.86
N PRO A 269 0.91 12.76 22.68
CA PRO A 269 2.30 13.14 22.40
C PRO A 269 2.82 12.54 21.11
N GLY A 270 3.54 13.33 20.31
CA GLY A 270 4.11 12.91 19.02
C GLY A 270 3.11 12.67 17.90
N ALA A 271 1.80 12.72 18.16
CA ALA A 271 0.77 12.53 17.16
C ALA A 271 0.52 13.79 16.31
N LEU A 272 0.08 13.58 15.06
CA LEU A 272 -0.26 14.62 14.10
C LEU A 272 -1.75 14.56 13.73
N ALA A 273 -2.46 15.68 13.89
CA ALA A 273 -3.82 15.85 13.42
C ALA A 273 -3.93 17.05 12.47
N VAL A 274 -4.63 16.87 11.36
CA VAL A 274 -4.97 17.90 10.38
C VAL A 274 -6.48 18.11 10.39
N LEU A 275 -6.92 19.31 10.76
CA LEU A 275 -8.32 19.65 11.00
C LEU A 275 -8.75 20.76 10.04
N TRP A 276 -9.79 20.52 9.25
CA TRP A 276 -10.33 21.53 8.34
C TRP A 276 -11.27 22.51 9.05
N GLU A 277 -11.24 23.79 8.69
CA GLU A 277 -11.96 24.89 9.36
C GLU A 277 -13.47 24.63 9.51
N GLY A 278 -14.10 23.92 8.56
CA GLY A 278 -15.52 23.56 8.60
C GLY A 278 -15.90 22.57 9.71
N THR A 279 -14.94 22.11 10.52
CA THR A 279 -15.11 21.02 11.48
C THR A 279 -15.73 21.44 12.82
N PHE A 280 -15.74 22.74 13.11
CA PHE A 280 -16.01 23.26 14.46
C PHE A 280 -17.31 24.07 14.56
N SER A 281 -18.17 23.72 15.52
CA SER A 281 -19.30 24.57 15.90
C SER A 281 -18.84 25.78 16.71
N HIS A 282 -19.38 26.97 16.41
CA HIS A 282 -18.84 28.31 16.70
C HIS A 282 -18.50 28.74 18.15
N ASN A 283 -18.51 27.91 19.20
CA ASN A 283 -18.49 28.47 20.58
C ASN A 283 -17.57 27.85 21.65
N GLN A 284 -16.72 26.85 21.39
CA GLN A 284 -15.81 26.31 22.43
C GLN A 284 -14.45 25.83 21.88
N PRO A 285 -13.35 25.88 22.67
CA PRO A 285 -12.07 25.31 22.29
C PRO A 285 -12.22 23.79 22.08
N VAL A 286 -11.95 23.34 20.85
CA VAL A 286 -12.34 22.00 20.41
C VAL A 286 -11.20 20.99 20.56
N VAL A 287 -9.96 21.44 20.56
CA VAL A 287 -8.79 20.57 20.46
C VAL A 287 -7.88 20.71 21.67
N ARG A 288 -7.36 19.60 22.16
CA ARG A 288 -6.29 19.55 23.15
C ARG A 288 -5.10 18.79 22.59
N GLY A 289 -3.98 19.48 22.43
CA GLY A 289 -2.70 18.87 22.09
C GLY A 289 -1.89 18.61 23.35
N GLU A 290 -1.45 17.36 23.55
CA GLU A 290 -0.47 17.03 24.58
C GLU A 290 0.94 17.46 24.15
N THR A 291 1.91 17.43 25.07
CA THR A 291 3.30 17.82 24.80
C THR A 291 3.82 17.10 23.55
N THR A 292 4.51 17.81 22.65
CA THR A 292 5.04 17.32 21.36
C THR A 292 4.01 16.93 20.28
N SER A 293 2.71 16.94 20.58
CA SER A 293 1.69 16.81 19.53
C SER A 293 1.76 17.95 18.52
N ARG A 294 1.37 17.67 17.28
CA ARG A 294 1.29 18.65 16.20
C ARG A 294 -0.15 18.71 15.70
N ILE A 295 -0.72 19.90 15.71
CA ILE A 295 -2.07 20.16 15.22
C ILE A 295 -1.96 21.16 14.08
N VAL A 296 -2.44 20.79 12.90
CA VAL A 296 -2.56 21.69 11.76
C VAL A 296 -4.03 22.00 11.56
N ILE A 297 -4.39 23.28 11.61
CA ILE A 297 -5.75 23.72 11.26
C ILE A 297 -5.68 24.29 9.84
N ALA A 298 -6.30 23.60 8.89
CA ALA A 298 -6.35 23.99 7.49
C ALA A 298 -7.64 24.77 7.20
N SER A 299 -7.53 25.85 6.44
CA SER A 299 -8.65 26.72 6.04
C SER A 299 -8.61 27.00 4.55
N ASN A 300 -9.81 27.12 3.94
CA ASN A 300 -9.99 27.51 2.54
C ASN A 300 -9.93 29.03 2.31
N GLY A 301 -9.59 29.85 3.32
CA GLY A 301 -9.36 31.29 3.13
C GLY A 301 -10.58 32.08 2.62
N GLY A 302 -11.80 31.56 2.77
CA GLY A 302 -13.03 32.22 2.29
C GLY A 302 -13.28 33.59 2.93
N ASP A 303 -14.19 34.37 2.32
CA ASP A 303 -14.55 35.81 2.48
C ASP A 303 -14.47 36.48 3.87
N ARG A 304 -14.30 35.75 4.97
CA ARG A 304 -14.12 36.31 6.31
C ARG A 304 -12.69 36.57 6.72
N GLY A 305 -11.70 36.06 5.96
CA GLY A 305 -10.28 36.21 6.29
C GLY A 305 -9.91 35.63 7.66
N TRP A 306 -8.62 35.42 7.89
CA TRP A 306 -8.11 34.95 9.18
C TRP A 306 -8.43 35.89 10.36
N GLU A 307 -8.83 37.14 10.08
CA GLU A 307 -9.15 38.16 11.07
C GLU A 307 -10.34 37.81 11.98
N GLY A 308 -11.26 36.95 11.52
CA GLY A 308 -12.45 36.54 12.29
C GLY A 308 -12.21 35.42 13.31
N LEU A 309 -11.19 34.58 13.13
CA LEU A 309 -11.00 33.36 13.93
C LEU A 309 -10.30 33.64 15.28
N GLY A 310 -9.57 34.75 15.39
CA GLY A 310 -8.74 35.05 16.56
C GLY A 310 -7.54 34.12 16.69
N PRO A 311 -6.72 34.26 17.74
CA PRO A 311 -5.47 33.52 17.89
C PRO A 311 -5.69 32.00 17.99
N PRO A 312 -4.73 31.15 17.56
CA PRO A 312 -4.78 29.69 17.66
C PRO A 312 -5.17 29.16 19.05
N SER A 313 -4.87 29.93 20.10
CA SER A 313 -5.25 29.66 21.49
C SER A 313 -6.76 29.56 21.72
N ARG A 314 -7.61 29.99 20.78
CA ARG A 314 -9.06 29.76 20.83
C ARG A 314 -9.47 28.34 20.46
N PHE A 315 -8.65 27.62 19.70
CA PHE A 315 -8.99 26.30 19.14
C PHE A 315 -8.24 25.15 19.79
N ALA A 316 -6.99 25.39 20.21
CA ALA A 316 -6.14 24.40 20.82
C ALA A 316 -5.73 24.80 22.25
N ALA A 317 -5.85 23.85 23.18
CA ALA A 317 -5.30 23.95 24.53
C ALA A 317 -4.19 22.90 24.74
N GLY A 318 -3.26 23.15 25.66
CA GLY A 318 -2.21 22.19 26.05
C GLY A 318 -0.82 22.54 25.54
N GLY A 319 0.11 21.59 25.67
CA GLY A 319 1.54 21.77 25.37
C GLY A 319 1.95 21.42 23.94
N GLY A 320 0.98 21.08 23.07
CA GLY A 320 1.22 20.76 21.67
C GLY A 320 1.53 21.98 20.80
N GLN A 321 2.22 21.75 19.68
CA GLN A 321 2.42 22.76 18.65
C GLN A 321 1.17 22.85 17.77
N THR A 322 0.66 24.06 17.58
CA THR A 322 -0.47 24.31 16.68
C THR A 322 0.00 25.21 15.53
N ALA A 323 -0.20 24.76 14.30
CA ALA A 323 0.04 25.51 13.08
C ALA A 323 -1.29 25.80 12.37
N LEU A 324 -1.32 26.95 11.70
CA LEU A 324 -2.41 27.33 10.81
C LEU A 324 -1.91 27.18 9.38
N MET A 325 -2.68 26.52 8.52
CA MET A 325 -2.35 26.33 7.12
C MET A 325 -3.46 26.92 6.25
N ASP A 326 -3.08 27.81 5.35
CA ASP A 326 -3.97 28.33 4.33
C ASP A 326 -3.76 27.51 3.04
N VAL A 327 -4.82 26.85 2.58
CA VAL A 327 -4.79 26.02 1.36
C VAL A 327 -5.45 26.72 0.17
N SER A 328 -5.92 27.96 0.33
CA SER A 328 -6.62 28.72 -0.73
C SER A 328 -5.72 29.09 -1.91
N GLY A 329 -4.40 28.95 -1.76
CA GLY A 329 -3.42 29.47 -2.72
C GLY A 329 -3.25 30.99 -2.67
N ALA A 330 -3.89 31.68 -1.72
CA ALA A 330 -3.66 33.11 -1.49
C ALA A 330 -2.20 33.35 -1.05
N ALA A 331 -1.58 34.39 -1.61
CA ALA A 331 -0.24 34.78 -1.20
C ALA A 331 -0.24 35.08 0.31
N PRO A 332 0.77 34.59 1.08
CA PRO A 332 0.82 34.85 2.51
C PRO A 332 0.76 36.35 2.76
N PRO A 333 0.02 36.81 3.79
CA PRO A 333 -0.07 38.23 4.10
C PRO A 333 1.35 38.76 4.27
N ARG A 334 1.69 39.83 3.53
CA ARG A 334 3.01 40.45 3.63
C ARG A 334 3.26 40.75 5.12
N PRO A 335 4.42 40.37 5.68
CA PRO A 335 4.75 40.73 7.04
C PRO A 335 4.57 42.25 7.19
N PRO A 336 4.00 42.73 8.31
CA PRO A 336 3.79 44.15 8.51
C PRO A 336 5.10 44.86 8.26
N SER A 337 5.10 45.80 7.32
CA SER A 337 6.27 46.61 6.99
C SER A 337 6.85 47.14 8.30
N PRO A 338 8.18 47.03 8.53
CA PRO A 338 8.78 47.59 9.73
C PRO A 338 8.34 49.06 9.85
N PRO A 339 8.00 49.55 11.05
CA PRO A 339 7.52 50.91 11.23
C PRO A 339 8.53 51.86 10.60
N ALA A 340 8.04 52.75 9.73
CA ALA A 340 8.89 53.71 9.05
C ALA A 340 9.75 54.45 10.09
N PRO A 341 11.07 54.59 9.87
CA PRO A 341 11.93 55.27 10.82
C PRO A 341 11.38 56.67 11.10
N LEU A 342 11.20 56.98 12.39
CA LEU A 342 10.72 58.29 12.83
C LEU A 342 11.59 59.39 12.19
N PRO A 343 11.00 60.44 11.61
CA PRO A 343 11.77 61.54 11.05
C PRO A 343 12.61 62.20 12.16
N PRO A 344 13.86 62.63 11.86
CA PRO A 344 14.73 63.23 12.85
C PRO A 344 14.10 64.51 13.44
N PRO A 345 14.34 64.81 14.72
CA PRO A 345 13.73 65.95 15.40
C PRO A 345 14.14 67.25 14.70
N ARG A 346 13.14 67.98 14.21
CA ARG A 346 13.33 69.34 13.68
C ARG A 346 13.83 70.23 14.81
N LYS A 347 14.96 70.90 14.57
CA LYS A 347 15.53 71.92 15.46
C LYS A 347 14.51 73.02 15.71
N ALA A 348 14.35 73.35 16.99
CA ALA A 348 13.59 74.47 17.47
C ALA A 348 14.14 75.78 16.89
N SER A 349 13.24 76.60 16.35
CA SER A 349 13.43 78.03 16.22
C SER A 349 12.25 78.71 16.90
N ASP A 350 12.60 79.60 17.82
CA ASP A 350 11.75 80.51 18.56
C ASP A 350 10.70 81.19 17.68
N ASP A 351 9.46 81.30 18.18
CA ASP A 351 8.93 82.63 18.42
C ASP A 351 7.72 82.65 19.37
N ARG A 352 7.69 83.73 20.15
CA ARG A 352 6.77 84.01 21.26
C ARG A 352 5.46 84.63 20.76
N ARG A 353 4.36 84.41 21.53
CA ARG A 353 3.44 85.40 22.16
C ARG A 353 1.92 85.15 22.03
N PHE A 354 1.28 85.28 23.21
CA PHE A 354 -0.06 85.78 23.58
C PHE A 354 -1.36 84.98 23.31
N SER A 355 -1.97 84.53 24.43
CA SER A 355 -3.39 84.60 24.90
C SER A 355 -4.54 84.18 23.96
N THR A 356 -5.64 83.54 24.39
CA THR A 356 -6.47 83.73 25.59
C THR A 356 -7.31 82.47 25.90
N ALA A 357 -7.73 82.36 27.16
CA ALA A 357 -8.62 81.35 27.72
C ALA A 357 -10.10 81.51 27.31
N THR A 358 -10.88 80.41 27.31
CA THR A 358 -12.12 80.29 28.13
C THR A 358 -12.66 78.84 28.22
N HIS A 359 -13.38 78.60 29.31
CA HIS A 359 -13.86 77.37 29.96
C HIS A 359 -14.92 76.53 29.23
N ALA A 360 -15.01 75.22 29.57
CA ALA A 360 -16.17 74.64 30.31
C ALA A 360 -15.98 73.15 30.71
N ALA A 361 -15.75 72.94 32.02
CA ALA A 361 -16.47 72.05 32.95
C ALA A 361 -16.92 70.61 32.55
N SER A 362 -16.32 69.62 33.23
CA SER A 362 -16.92 68.84 34.35
C SER A 362 -17.00 67.31 34.23
N THR A 363 -16.65 66.68 35.36
CA THR A 363 -16.91 65.30 35.86
C THR A 363 -16.21 64.13 35.14
N GLY A 364 -15.50 63.21 35.79
CA GLY A 364 -15.18 63.01 37.20
C GLY A 364 -14.23 61.81 37.35
N THR A 365 -13.20 61.97 38.19
CA THR A 365 -12.55 61.01 39.12
C THR A 365 -12.49 59.53 38.74
N GLN A 366 -11.31 58.97 38.38
CA GLN A 366 -10.25 58.44 39.28
C GLN A 366 -10.72 57.30 40.19
N GLY A 367 -10.01 56.16 40.34
CA GLY A 367 -8.70 55.76 39.82
C GLY A 367 -8.12 54.63 40.68
N GLY A 368 -7.08 53.98 40.15
CA GLY A 368 -6.02 53.23 40.86
C GLY A 368 -6.45 51.99 41.67
N SER A 369 -5.56 51.10 42.10
CA SER A 369 -4.14 50.85 41.85
C SER A 369 -3.86 49.52 42.57
N ALA A 370 -2.88 48.79 42.06
CA ALA A 370 -2.34 47.56 42.60
C ALA A 370 -1.93 47.64 44.08
N ARG A 371 -2.05 46.51 44.80
CA ARG A 371 -1.21 46.18 45.95
C ARG A 371 -1.10 44.67 46.16
N THR A 372 0.15 44.21 46.16
CA THR A 372 0.67 42.95 46.69
C THR A 372 0.41 42.81 48.20
N SER A 373 0.07 41.62 48.67
CA SER A 373 0.37 41.20 50.06
C SER A 373 0.38 39.67 50.22
N VAL A 374 1.31 39.26 51.07
CA VAL A 374 1.73 37.91 51.47
C VAL A 374 0.99 37.50 52.77
N TRP A 375 0.42 36.27 52.79
CA TRP A 375 0.12 35.34 53.93
C TRP A 375 -0.77 35.85 55.11
N PRO A 376 -1.48 35.00 55.91
CA PRO A 376 -1.06 33.68 56.43
C PRO A 376 -2.17 32.57 56.51
N GLY A 377 -1.75 31.40 56.97
CA GLY A 377 -2.54 30.17 57.01
C GLY A 377 -3.61 30.06 58.10
N ALA A 378 -4.41 29.00 57.98
CA ALA A 378 -5.30 28.49 59.02
C ALA A 378 -5.44 26.96 58.90
N THR A 379 -5.63 26.34 60.05
CA THR A 379 -5.48 24.95 60.43
C THR A 379 -6.78 24.12 60.37
N GLY A 380 -6.67 22.84 59.95
CA GLY A 380 -7.46 21.66 60.41
C GLY A 380 -8.97 21.59 60.06
N PRO A 381 -9.63 20.40 60.17
CA PRO A 381 -9.26 19.23 60.97
C PRO A 381 -9.18 17.89 60.20
N GLY A 382 -8.53 16.92 60.84
CA GLY A 382 -8.28 15.58 60.29
C GLY A 382 -9.42 14.57 60.48
N VAL A 383 -9.38 13.53 59.64
CA VAL A 383 -10.15 12.28 59.79
C VAL A 383 -9.22 11.10 59.47
N ARG A 384 -9.35 10.05 60.29
CA ARG A 384 -8.49 8.88 60.50
C ARG A 384 -8.40 7.90 59.31
N PRO A 385 -7.34 7.07 59.23
CA PRO A 385 -7.31 5.91 58.35
C PRO A 385 -7.94 4.69 59.05
N HIS A 386 -8.87 4.01 58.37
CA HIS A 386 -9.36 2.69 58.77
C HIS A 386 -8.51 1.61 58.10
N THR A 387 -7.76 0.88 58.92
CA THR A 387 -7.21 -0.44 58.63
C THR A 387 -8.33 -1.48 58.73
N GLY A 388 -8.58 -2.23 57.66
CA GLY A 388 -9.54 -3.32 57.62
C GLY A 388 -8.87 -4.58 57.06
N GLU A 389 -8.74 -5.57 57.93
CA GLU A 389 -8.14 -6.89 57.72
C GLU A 389 -8.92 -7.73 56.70
N HIS A 390 -8.21 -8.49 55.86
CA HIS A 390 -8.79 -9.55 55.03
C HIS A 390 -8.43 -10.92 55.60
N PRO A 391 -9.41 -11.85 55.75
CA PRO A 391 -9.16 -13.18 56.29
C PRO A 391 -8.71 -14.16 55.21
N HIS A 392 -7.73 -14.98 55.56
CA HIS A 392 -7.34 -16.19 54.86
C HIS A 392 -8.46 -17.24 54.91
N HIS A 393 -8.85 -17.78 53.76
CA HIS A 393 -9.48 -19.10 53.68
C HIS A 393 -8.72 -20.01 52.72
N SER A 394 -8.02 -20.97 53.31
CA SER A 394 -7.51 -22.19 52.69
C SER A 394 -8.66 -23.19 52.51
N GLY A 395 -8.80 -23.73 51.30
CA GLY A 395 -9.81 -24.74 50.96
C GLY A 395 -9.22 -25.80 50.04
N SER A 396 -9.12 -27.01 50.56
CA SER A 396 -8.51 -28.22 50.00
C SER A 396 -9.07 -28.69 48.65
N HIS A 397 -8.19 -29.01 47.70
CA HIS A 397 -8.55 -29.81 46.52
C HIS A 397 -8.49 -31.31 46.85
N ARG A 398 -9.65 -31.96 46.76
CA ARG A 398 -9.82 -33.42 46.69
C ARG A 398 -9.38 -33.94 45.32
N THR A 399 -8.57 -35.00 45.35
CA THR A 399 -8.19 -35.86 44.23
C THR A 399 -9.22 -36.96 43.99
N HIS A 400 -9.69 -37.11 42.74
CA HIS A 400 -10.18 -38.34 42.06
C HIS A 400 -10.64 -37.92 40.66
N GLY A 401 -10.46 -38.65 39.56
CA GLY A 401 -9.95 -39.99 39.37
C GLY A 401 -9.71 -40.23 37.89
N GLN A 402 -8.85 -41.21 37.61
CA GLN A 402 -8.56 -41.75 36.29
C GLN A 402 -9.82 -42.31 35.63
N SER A 403 -9.99 -42.08 34.33
CA SER A 403 -10.73 -43.02 33.49
C SER A 403 -10.05 -43.18 32.14
N SER A 404 -9.51 -44.37 31.96
CA SER A 404 -9.09 -45.02 30.72
C SER A 404 -10.18 -44.99 29.66
N ARG A 405 -9.79 -44.75 28.39
CA ARG A 405 -10.55 -45.24 27.24
C ARG A 405 -9.64 -45.54 26.06
N THR A 406 -9.42 -46.84 25.90
CA THR A 406 -9.01 -47.58 24.71
C THR A 406 -9.83 -47.17 23.47
N ARG A 407 -9.15 -46.93 22.34
CA ARG A 407 -9.75 -47.06 21.00
C ARG A 407 -8.78 -47.75 20.05
N LEU A 408 -9.18 -48.95 19.66
CA LEU A 408 -8.72 -49.69 18.49
C LEU A 408 -9.32 -49.03 17.23
N SER A 409 -8.51 -48.87 16.19
CA SER A 409 -8.95 -48.48 14.85
C SER A 409 -8.28 -49.41 13.83
N PRO A 410 -9.02 -50.13 12.96
CA PRO A 410 -8.42 -50.90 11.89
C PRO A 410 -8.32 -50.08 10.59
N SER A 411 -7.21 -50.27 9.89
CA SER A 411 -6.87 -49.69 8.58
C SER A 411 -7.66 -50.37 7.44
N PRO A 412 -7.98 -49.65 6.35
CA PRO A 412 -8.34 -50.29 5.08
C PRO A 412 -7.16 -50.28 4.09
N ARG A 413 -6.94 -51.45 3.48
CA ARG A 413 -5.99 -51.73 2.38
C ARG A 413 -6.43 -51.06 1.07
N PRO A 414 -5.51 -50.66 0.18
CA PRO A 414 -5.87 -50.22 -1.16
C PRO A 414 -5.94 -51.37 -2.17
N TYR A 415 -6.90 -51.21 -3.09
CA TYR A 415 -7.25 -52.07 -4.21
C TYR A 415 -6.18 -52.04 -5.31
N ARG A 416 -5.77 -53.21 -5.79
CA ARG A 416 -4.77 -53.41 -6.84
C ARG A 416 -5.49 -53.58 -8.19
N ARG A 417 -5.37 -52.62 -9.11
CA ARG A 417 -5.85 -52.76 -10.50
C ARG A 417 -4.66 -52.90 -11.46
N ARG A 418 -4.65 -54.02 -12.18
CA ARG A 418 -3.77 -54.34 -13.32
C ARG A 418 -4.33 -53.70 -14.61
N SER A 419 -3.44 -53.14 -15.43
CA SER A 419 -3.60 -53.02 -16.90
C SER A 419 -2.20 -52.75 -17.47
N SER A 420 -1.51 -53.79 -17.93
CA SER A 420 -1.38 -54.19 -19.34
C SER A 420 -0.58 -53.21 -20.19
N SER A 421 0.72 -53.52 -20.27
CA SER A 421 1.71 -53.06 -21.23
C SER A 421 1.30 -53.34 -22.68
N ARG A 422 1.45 -52.35 -23.55
CA ARG A 422 1.62 -52.59 -24.99
C ARG A 422 2.71 -51.67 -25.53
N THR A 423 3.86 -52.26 -25.75
CA THR A 423 5.03 -51.71 -26.42
C THR A 423 4.84 -51.77 -27.93
N SER A 424 5.00 -50.65 -28.64
CA SER A 424 5.30 -50.63 -30.07
C SER A 424 6.62 -49.88 -30.30
N ARG A 425 7.60 -50.66 -30.73
CA ARG A 425 8.88 -50.25 -31.31
C ARG A 425 8.65 -49.39 -32.54
N GLU A 426 9.39 -48.29 -32.66
CA GLU A 426 9.84 -47.79 -33.96
C GLU A 426 11.35 -47.48 -33.92
N ARG A 427 11.99 -47.76 -35.05
CA ARG A 427 13.44 -47.77 -35.30
C ARG A 427 14.00 -46.35 -35.49
N PRO A 428 15.30 -46.11 -35.25
CA PRO A 428 15.94 -44.84 -35.54
C PRO A 428 16.29 -44.73 -37.05
N VAL A 429 15.93 -43.60 -37.65
CA VAL A 429 16.36 -43.21 -39.01
C VAL A 429 17.70 -42.47 -38.92
N GLN A 430 18.57 -42.80 -39.86
CA GLN A 430 19.95 -42.38 -40.00
C GLN A 430 20.10 -40.88 -40.31
N THR A 431 21.18 -40.35 -39.76
CA THR A 431 21.79 -39.04 -39.95
C THR A 431 22.23 -38.83 -41.40
N THR A 432 21.72 -37.80 -42.08
CA THR A 432 22.28 -37.30 -43.34
C THR A 432 23.08 -36.03 -43.11
N GLN A 433 24.25 -35.99 -43.75
CA GLN A 433 25.27 -34.94 -43.73
C GLN A 433 24.79 -33.58 -44.30
N PRO A 434 25.47 -32.46 -43.96
CA PRO A 434 25.14 -31.15 -44.50
C PRO A 434 25.72 -30.95 -45.91
N VAL A 435 24.86 -30.50 -46.82
CA VAL A 435 25.20 -30.05 -48.17
C VAL A 435 25.71 -28.61 -48.10
N GLN A 436 26.94 -28.39 -48.58
CA GLN A 436 27.49 -27.05 -48.88
C GLN A 436 26.82 -26.49 -50.14
N VAL A 437 26.39 -25.22 -50.10
CA VAL A 437 25.93 -24.44 -51.27
C VAL A 437 26.61 -23.06 -51.20
N PRO A 438 27.05 -22.49 -52.35
CA PRO A 438 28.10 -21.47 -52.39
C PRO A 438 27.58 -20.04 -52.28
N SER A 439 28.46 -19.15 -51.82
CA SER A 439 28.29 -17.70 -51.79
C SER A 439 28.28 -17.08 -53.20
N PRO A 440 27.40 -16.11 -53.49
CA PRO A 440 27.59 -15.22 -54.62
C PRO A 440 28.17 -13.87 -54.17
N GLU A 441 29.34 -13.56 -54.72
CA GLU A 441 29.87 -12.20 -54.90
C GLU A 441 28.86 -11.32 -55.64
N THR A 442 28.61 -10.11 -55.16
CA THR A 442 27.98 -9.05 -55.97
C THR A 442 28.57 -7.69 -55.62
N ALA A 443 29.02 -7.01 -56.68
CA ALA A 443 29.69 -5.71 -56.67
C ALA A 443 28.77 -4.55 -56.24
N PRO A 444 29.34 -3.41 -55.79
CA PRO A 444 28.56 -2.25 -55.37
C PRO A 444 28.03 -1.43 -56.55
N PRO A 445 26.81 -0.85 -56.47
CA PRO A 445 26.27 0.03 -57.51
C PRO A 445 26.82 1.46 -57.43
N PRO A 446 26.78 2.22 -58.54
CA PRO A 446 27.41 3.53 -58.65
C PRO A 446 26.56 4.66 -58.04
N ALA A 447 27.24 5.71 -57.60
CA ALA A 447 26.65 6.95 -57.07
C ALA A 447 25.82 7.69 -58.13
N PRO A 448 24.62 8.20 -57.79
CA PRO A 448 23.88 9.09 -58.67
C PRO A 448 24.22 10.56 -58.41
N SER A 449 24.43 11.24 -59.53
CA SER A 449 24.70 12.65 -59.75
C SER A 449 23.55 13.58 -59.36
N ALA A 450 23.94 14.81 -59.03
CA ALA A 450 23.10 15.97 -58.81
C ALA A 450 22.13 16.29 -59.96
N SER A 451 20.93 16.76 -59.59
CA SER A 451 20.28 18.00 -60.09
C SER A 451 18.75 17.83 -60.18
N SER A 452 18.00 18.59 -59.37
CA SER A 452 16.79 19.32 -59.80
C SER A 452 16.17 20.01 -58.59
N SER A 453 16.20 21.34 -58.61
CA SER A 453 15.53 22.23 -57.67
C SER A 453 14.00 22.14 -57.77
N PRO A 454 13.27 22.39 -56.66
CA PRO A 454 11.94 22.99 -56.73
C PRO A 454 11.82 24.24 -55.83
N PRO A 455 10.72 25.02 -55.96
CA PRO A 455 10.78 26.47 -55.96
C PRO A 455 10.63 27.12 -54.60
N SER A 456 11.29 28.27 -54.46
CA SER A 456 11.14 29.25 -53.40
C SER A 456 9.70 29.78 -53.32
N ILE A 457 9.01 29.51 -52.20
CA ILE A 457 7.75 30.15 -51.81
C ILE A 457 7.90 30.71 -50.40
N LEU A 458 7.82 32.05 -50.34
CA LEU A 458 7.35 32.94 -49.28
C LEU A 458 7.66 32.60 -47.81
N ARG A 459 8.67 33.32 -47.30
CA ARG A 459 8.84 33.68 -45.89
C ARG A 459 7.56 34.35 -45.33
N THR A 460 6.94 33.71 -44.35
CA THR A 460 6.14 34.38 -43.32
C THR A 460 6.75 34.04 -41.96
N GLY A 461 6.93 35.07 -41.13
CA GLY A 461 7.84 35.10 -39.99
C GLY A 461 7.67 33.97 -38.97
N SER A 462 8.75 33.23 -38.76
CA SER A 462 9.01 32.47 -37.55
C SER A 462 9.53 33.43 -36.48
N GLN A 463 8.70 33.66 -35.48
CA GLN A 463 9.01 34.38 -34.26
C GLN A 463 10.09 33.60 -33.49
N GLU A 464 11.25 34.23 -33.28
CA GLU A 464 12.33 33.71 -32.44
C GLU A 464 11.84 33.59 -30.99
N LEU A 465 11.51 32.35 -30.58
CA LEU A 465 11.39 31.94 -29.19
C LEU A 465 12.60 31.06 -28.89
N GLY A 466 13.75 31.70 -28.73
CA GLY A 466 15.03 31.02 -28.58
C GLY A 466 16.08 31.91 -27.93
N GLU A 467 15.73 32.66 -26.88
CA GLU A 467 16.72 33.36 -26.07
C GLU A 467 16.42 33.24 -24.56
N ASN A 468 17.47 32.84 -23.82
CA ASN A 468 17.70 33.03 -22.38
C ASN A 468 17.23 31.93 -21.39
N LEU A 469 17.83 30.73 -21.50
CA LEU A 469 18.28 30.01 -20.30
C LEU A 469 19.78 30.31 -20.13
N THR A 470 20.09 31.26 -19.24
CA THR A 470 21.44 31.77 -19.01
C THR A 470 22.36 30.72 -18.38
N LEU A 471 23.63 30.76 -18.80
CA LEU A 471 24.77 29.94 -18.38
C LEU A 471 24.98 29.76 -16.85
N GLY A 472 24.22 30.45 -15.99
CA GLY A 472 24.35 30.42 -14.53
C GLY A 472 23.66 29.24 -13.82
N GLN A 473 22.79 28.48 -14.51
CA GLN A 473 22.09 27.32 -13.91
C GLN A 473 22.88 26.00 -13.99
N TYR A 474 23.94 25.93 -14.81
CA TYR A 474 24.71 24.69 -15.02
C TYR A 474 25.57 24.26 -13.82
N GLY A 475 25.79 25.15 -12.84
CA GLY A 475 26.57 24.85 -11.63
C GLY A 475 25.79 24.07 -10.55
N ASP A 476 24.47 23.92 -10.69
CA ASP A 476 23.61 23.44 -9.60
C ASP A 476 23.18 21.96 -9.74
N TYR A 477 23.61 21.21 -10.76
CA TYR A 477 23.22 19.79 -10.89
C TYR A 477 23.71 18.93 -9.72
N LYS A 478 24.93 19.18 -9.24
CA LYS A 478 25.43 18.50 -8.05
C LYS A 478 24.70 18.93 -6.79
N GLY A 479 24.30 20.21 -6.70
CA GLY A 479 23.45 20.72 -5.63
C GLY A 479 22.09 20.02 -5.63
N TRP A 480 21.46 19.93 -6.80
CA TRP A 480 20.20 19.24 -7.03
C TRP A 480 20.28 17.73 -6.72
N ILE A 481 21.32 17.02 -7.18
CA ILE A 481 21.53 15.60 -6.84
C ILE A 481 21.62 15.43 -5.32
N ASN A 482 22.45 16.23 -4.65
CA ASN A 482 22.59 16.16 -3.19
C ASN A 482 21.29 16.53 -2.47
N GLN A 483 20.56 17.53 -2.96
CA GLN A 483 19.25 17.90 -2.41
C GLN A 483 18.25 16.76 -2.53
N MET A 484 18.18 16.11 -3.70
CA MET A 484 17.25 15.01 -3.95
C MET A 484 17.65 13.72 -3.24
N MET A 485 18.95 13.43 -3.09
CA MET A 485 19.45 12.29 -2.31
C MET A 485 19.14 12.41 -0.82
N ASN A 486 19.13 13.64 -0.28
CA ASN A 486 18.86 13.91 1.13
C ASN A 486 17.37 14.19 1.42
N SER A 487 16.49 14.15 0.41
CA SER A 487 15.06 14.35 0.59
C SER A 487 14.37 13.00 0.82
N ASP A 488 13.72 12.85 1.97
CA ASP A 488 12.92 11.67 2.32
C ASP A 488 11.74 11.43 1.34
N SER A 489 11.36 12.46 0.57
CA SER A 489 10.26 12.43 -0.39
C SER A 489 10.68 13.05 -1.72
N ALA A 490 11.76 12.53 -2.31
CA ALA A 490 12.19 12.92 -3.66
C ALA A 490 11.05 12.67 -4.68
N ASP A 491 10.16 13.65 -4.84
CA ASP A 491 9.01 13.55 -5.72
C ASP A 491 9.41 13.96 -7.15
N PHE A 492 9.48 12.98 -8.03
CA PHE A 492 9.66 13.21 -9.47
C PHE A 492 8.32 13.18 -10.22
N SER A 493 7.21 13.49 -9.55
CA SER A 493 5.92 13.72 -10.20
C SER A 493 6.01 14.85 -11.23
N SER A 494 6.85 15.86 -10.98
CA SER A 494 7.02 16.99 -11.89
C SER A 494 7.80 16.59 -13.15
N THR A 495 7.28 17.02 -14.31
CA THR A 495 7.95 16.86 -15.62
C THR A 495 9.35 17.49 -15.61
N GLN A 496 9.54 18.59 -14.88
CA GLN A 496 10.84 19.26 -14.77
C GLN A 496 11.87 18.41 -14.03
N SER A 497 11.50 17.79 -12.90
CA SER A 497 12.40 16.90 -12.15
C SER A 497 12.83 15.70 -12.99
N LYS A 498 11.92 15.11 -13.79
CA LYS A 498 12.25 14.02 -14.72
C LYS A 498 13.19 14.46 -15.84
N ARG A 499 13.00 15.67 -16.37
CA ARG A 499 13.91 16.25 -17.37
C ARG A 499 15.31 16.46 -16.79
N THR A 500 15.43 17.09 -15.62
CA THR A 500 16.71 17.25 -14.94
C THR A 500 17.38 15.91 -14.62
N LEU A 501 16.61 14.90 -14.19
CA LEU A 501 17.11 13.54 -14.00
C LEU A 501 17.66 12.96 -15.32
N TYR A 502 16.93 13.10 -16.43
CA TYR A 502 17.38 12.62 -17.74
C TYR A 502 18.62 13.35 -18.27
N GLU A 503 18.76 14.64 -18.02
CA GLU A 503 19.97 15.40 -18.34
C GLU A 503 21.19 14.82 -17.62
N CYS A 504 21.04 14.56 -16.31
CA CYS A 504 22.07 13.93 -15.48
C CYS A 504 22.38 12.51 -15.96
N LEU A 505 21.35 11.72 -16.28
CA LEU A 505 21.51 10.36 -16.84
C LEU A 505 22.23 10.40 -18.18
N THR A 506 21.94 11.38 -19.03
CA THR A 506 22.60 11.55 -20.33
C THR A 506 24.08 11.86 -20.17
N MET A 507 24.42 12.72 -19.22
CA MET A 507 25.82 13.01 -18.88
C MET A 507 26.55 11.75 -18.39
N ILE A 508 26.01 11.03 -17.40
CA ILE A 508 26.71 9.86 -16.84
C ILE A 508 26.82 8.71 -17.84
N THR A 509 25.79 8.45 -18.64
CA THR A 509 25.81 7.35 -19.61
C THR A 509 26.79 7.60 -20.75
N LYS A 510 27.00 8.87 -21.14
CA LYS A 510 28.10 9.25 -22.04
C LYS A 510 29.46 8.98 -21.42
N SER A 511 29.68 9.45 -20.20
CA SER A 511 30.94 9.25 -19.45
C SER A 511 31.28 7.77 -19.29
N LEU A 512 30.28 6.96 -18.93
CA LEU A 512 30.39 5.51 -18.73
C LEU A 512 30.33 4.68 -20.02
N LYS A 513 30.16 5.33 -21.19
CA LYS A 513 30.03 4.69 -22.50
C LYS A 513 28.91 3.64 -22.57
N CYS A 514 27.77 3.95 -21.95
CA CYS A 514 26.56 3.15 -21.90
C CYS A 514 25.30 3.97 -22.29
N ILE A 515 25.45 4.86 -23.28
CA ILE A 515 24.36 5.71 -23.80
C ILE A 515 23.14 4.90 -24.28
N ASP A 516 23.37 3.67 -24.72
CA ASP A 516 22.34 2.73 -25.14
C ASP A 516 21.37 2.36 -24.02
N CYS A 517 21.78 2.52 -22.75
CA CYS A 517 20.93 2.28 -21.59
C CYS A 517 19.87 3.36 -21.37
N LEU A 518 19.99 4.56 -21.98
CA LEU A 518 18.97 5.60 -21.85
C LEU A 518 17.68 5.18 -22.56
N GLU A 519 16.56 5.46 -21.90
CA GLU A 519 15.23 5.29 -22.47
C GLU A 519 14.49 6.62 -22.40
N THR A 520 13.84 6.99 -23.50
CA THR A 520 13.12 8.27 -23.60
C THR A 520 11.65 8.10 -23.21
N ALA A 521 11.14 6.87 -23.12
CA ALA A 521 9.75 6.59 -22.75
C ALA A 521 9.31 7.29 -21.45
N GLY A 522 10.16 7.33 -20.41
CA GLY A 522 9.83 7.99 -19.14
C GLY A 522 9.69 9.52 -19.20
N LEU A 523 10.15 10.16 -20.29
CA LEU A 523 10.02 11.62 -20.50
C LEU A 523 8.68 12.04 -21.10
N ALA A 524 7.99 11.11 -21.77
CA ALA A 524 6.92 11.47 -22.69
C ALA A 524 5.63 11.96 -22.01
N GLY A 525 5.58 11.97 -20.66
CA GLY A 525 4.50 12.56 -19.88
C GLY A 525 3.17 11.86 -20.07
N GLU A 526 2.08 12.62 -20.06
CA GLU A 526 0.72 12.14 -20.27
C GLU A 526 0.51 11.67 -21.73
N VAL A 527 -0.27 10.61 -21.92
CA VAL A 527 -0.64 10.10 -23.24
C VAL A 527 -1.86 10.87 -23.77
N GLN A 528 -1.73 11.46 -24.94
CA GLN A 528 -2.76 12.27 -25.62
C GLN A 528 -3.20 11.60 -26.93
N PRO A 529 -4.37 11.98 -27.50
CA PRO A 529 -4.74 11.57 -28.84
C PRO A 529 -3.67 11.95 -29.87
N ASN A 530 -3.47 11.06 -30.83
CA ASN A 530 -2.48 11.11 -31.91
C ASN A 530 -1.03 10.92 -31.47
N ASP A 531 -0.76 10.67 -30.19
CA ASP A 531 0.58 10.27 -29.77
C ASP A 531 0.93 8.88 -30.33
N THR A 532 2.18 8.74 -30.77
CA THR A 532 2.75 7.44 -31.13
C THR A 532 3.25 6.77 -29.85
N VAL A 533 2.82 5.55 -29.60
CA VAL A 533 3.19 4.75 -28.44
C VAL A 533 3.65 3.36 -28.88
N TYR A 534 4.37 2.69 -27.99
CA TYR A 534 4.67 1.26 -28.10
C TYR A 534 4.01 0.53 -26.95
N LEU A 535 3.55 -0.69 -27.21
CA LEU A 535 2.97 -1.54 -26.17
C LEU A 535 4.00 -2.59 -25.75
N ARG A 536 4.25 -2.66 -24.44
CA ARG A 536 5.12 -3.67 -23.83
C ARG A 536 4.27 -4.58 -22.96
N GLY A 537 4.43 -5.89 -23.10
CA GLY A 537 3.74 -6.87 -22.26
C GLY A 537 4.37 -6.99 -20.87
N HIS A 538 3.70 -7.68 -19.95
CA HIS A 538 4.26 -8.02 -18.63
C HIS A 538 5.59 -8.82 -18.73
N THR A 539 5.80 -9.53 -19.85
CA THR A 539 7.05 -10.23 -20.19
C THR A 539 8.22 -9.30 -20.49
N GLY A 540 7.99 -7.98 -20.56
CA GLY A 540 9.01 -6.97 -20.87
C GLY A 540 9.38 -6.92 -22.35
N LEU A 541 8.81 -7.81 -23.14
CA LEU A 541 8.88 -7.81 -24.60
C LEU A 541 7.85 -6.84 -25.16
N TYR A 542 8.14 -6.31 -26.33
CA TYR A 542 7.25 -5.42 -27.05
C TYR A 542 6.32 -6.18 -27.98
N ILE A 543 5.14 -5.61 -28.18
CA ILE A 543 4.19 -6.06 -29.18
C ILE A 543 4.69 -5.62 -30.56
N GLY A 544 4.87 -6.60 -31.44
CA GLY A 544 5.26 -6.43 -32.83
C GLY A 544 4.32 -7.18 -33.77
N ILE A 545 4.55 -6.99 -35.06
CA ILE A 545 3.83 -7.69 -36.13
C ILE A 545 4.80 -8.67 -36.77
N LYS A 546 4.44 -9.95 -36.76
CA LYS A 546 5.18 -10.98 -37.47
C LYS A 546 4.61 -11.15 -38.87
N GLU A 547 5.45 -10.89 -39.87
CA GLU A 547 5.11 -11.17 -41.26
C GLU A 547 4.94 -12.69 -41.46
N PRO A 548 3.89 -13.12 -42.18
CA PRO A 548 3.62 -14.52 -42.40
C PRO A 548 4.70 -15.13 -43.32
N GLN A 549 5.06 -16.40 -43.08
CA GLN A 549 5.99 -17.12 -43.97
C GLN A 549 5.30 -17.56 -45.27
N ASP A 550 4.00 -17.87 -45.22
CA ASP A 550 3.16 -18.13 -46.39
C ASP A 550 2.27 -16.90 -46.65
N PRO A 551 2.24 -16.32 -47.86
CA PRO A 551 1.35 -15.20 -48.22
C PRO A 551 -0.14 -15.43 -47.94
N LYS A 552 -0.57 -16.69 -47.72
CA LYS A 552 -1.95 -17.03 -47.34
C LYS A 552 -2.24 -16.86 -45.85
N ASP A 553 -1.22 -16.89 -45.00
CA ASP A 553 -1.37 -16.70 -43.57
C ASP A 553 -1.57 -15.23 -43.24
N LYS A 554 -2.37 -14.95 -42.21
CA LYS A 554 -2.54 -13.59 -41.71
C LYS A 554 -1.31 -13.17 -40.92
N ARG A 555 -0.91 -11.89 -41.03
CA ARG A 555 0.05 -11.25 -40.13
C ARG A 555 -0.41 -11.44 -38.67
N GLN A 556 0.51 -11.84 -37.80
CA GLN A 556 0.21 -12.15 -36.40
C GLN A 556 0.75 -11.07 -35.47
N VAL A 557 -0.05 -10.67 -34.50
CA VAL A 557 0.39 -9.77 -33.41
C VAL A 557 1.05 -10.63 -32.32
N GLN A 558 2.32 -10.38 -32.03
CA GLN A 558 3.10 -11.16 -31.05
C GLN A 558 3.86 -10.25 -30.11
N CYS A 559 4.01 -10.67 -28.85
CA CYS A 559 4.79 -9.98 -27.83
C CYS A 559 6.20 -10.61 -27.74
N THR A 560 6.97 -10.52 -28.82
CA THR A 560 8.27 -11.19 -28.98
C THR A 560 9.45 -10.25 -29.20
N MET A 561 9.18 -8.96 -29.43
CA MET A 561 10.21 -8.00 -29.81
C MET A 561 11.06 -7.62 -28.60
N GLY A 562 12.37 -7.80 -28.71
CA GLY A 562 13.30 -7.56 -27.60
C GLY A 562 13.55 -6.08 -27.38
N THR A 563 13.45 -5.28 -28.44
CA THR A 563 13.71 -3.85 -28.40
C THR A 563 12.54 -3.05 -28.97
N ARG A 564 12.53 -1.76 -28.64
CA ARG A 564 11.52 -0.80 -29.09
C ARG A 564 11.58 -0.59 -30.61
N GLU A 565 12.76 -0.68 -31.21
CA GLU A 565 12.97 -0.48 -32.64
C GLU A 565 12.40 -1.62 -33.49
N GLU A 566 12.32 -2.82 -32.92
CA GLU A 566 11.70 -4.00 -33.54
C GLU A 566 10.16 -4.01 -33.36
N ALA A 567 9.65 -3.22 -32.42
CA ALA A 567 8.25 -3.19 -32.05
C ALA A 567 7.38 -2.45 -33.08
N ALA A 568 6.09 -2.74 -33.08
CA ALA A 568 5.14 -2.05 -33.94
C ALA A 568 4.65 -0.75 -33.26
N PRO A 569 4.99 0.45 -33.78
CA PRO A 569 4.46 1.70 -33.26
C PRO A 569 2.95 1.81 -33.53
N VAL A 570 2.21 2.28 -32.53
CA VAL A 570 0.76 2.52 -32.63
C VAL A 570 0.41 3.96 -32.26
N THR A 571 -0.46 4.58 -33.03
CA THR A 571 -1.04 5.88 -32.74
C THR A 571 -2.30 5.70 -31.91
N VAL A 572 -2.36 6.40 -30.77
CA VAL A 572 -3.52 6.36 -29.87
C VAL A 572 -4.60 7.32 -30.36
N ASN A 573 -5.81 6.86 -30.56
CA ASN A 573 -6.96 7.71 -30.88
C ASN A 573 -7.97 7.62 -29.73
N SER A 574 -8.29 8.77 -29.12
CA SER A 574 -9.22 8.90 -27.98
C SER A 574 -10.07 10.16 -28.15
N ARG A 575 -11.24 10.19 -27.53
CA ARG A 575 -12.16 11.35 -27.58
C ARG A 575 -11.77 12.49 -26.61
N GLY A 576 -11.01 12.20 -25.56
CA GLY A 576 -10.56 13.20 -24.57
C GLY A 576 -9.21 13.80 -24.93
N GLU A 577 -8.87 14.97 -24.38
CA GLU A 577 -7.54 15.61 -24.59
C GLU A 577 -6.38 14.78 -24.02
N VAL A 578 -6.66 14.00 -22.98
CA VAL A 578 -5.72 13.11 -22.32
C VAL A 578 -6.40 11.75 -22.10
N VAL A 579 -5.65 10.66 -22.24
CA VAL A 579 -6.14 9.31 -21.96
C VAL A 579 -6.19 9.11 -20.44
N GLN A 580 -7.38 8.88 -19.92
CA GLN A 580 -7.63 8.60 -18.50
C GLN A 580 -8.15 7.17 -18.31
N ASP A 581 -8.14 6.68 -17.08
CA ASP A 581 -8.84 5.44 -16.72
C ASP A 581 -10.33 5.51 -17.13
N GLY A 582 -10.80 4.44 -17.77
CA GLY A 582 -12.12 4.34 -18.39
C GLY A 582 -12.23 4.96 -19.79
N ALA A 583 -11.18 5.58 -20.32
CA ALA A 583 -11.23 6.18 -21.66
C ALA A 583 -11.29 5.11 -22.76
N GLY A 584 -12.21 5.31 -23.72
CA GLY A 584 -12.27 4.53 -24.94
C GLY A 584 -11.15 4.94 -25.91
N VAL A 585 -10.33 3.99 -26.34
CA VAL A 585 -9.21 4.20 -27.26
C VAL A 585 -9.27 3.23 -28.45
N ALA A 586 -8.81 3.70 -29.60
CA ALA A 586 -8.49 2.87 -30.76
C ALA A 586 -6.99 3.00 -31.06
N LEU A 587 -6.35 1.89 -31.42
CA LEU A 587 -4.90 1.82 -31.62
C LEU A 587 -4.59 1.57 -33.11
N TYR A 588 -4.01 2.56 -33.77
CA TYR A 588 -3.72 2.52 -35.20
C TYR A 588 -2.24 2.20 -35.43
N LEU A 589 -1.93 1.19 -36.20
CA LEU A 589 -0.59 0.97 -36.71
C LEU A 589 -0.23 2.07 -37.72
N LEU A 590 1.07 2.32 -37.93
CA LEU A 590 1.52 3.24 -38.98
C LEU A 590 1.05 2.86 -40.39
N SER A 591 0.74 1.57 -40.62
CA SER A 591 0.12 1.07 -41.85
C SER A 591 -1.36 1.48 -42.02
N ARG A 592 -1.94 2.21 -41.06
CA ARG A 592 -3.37 2.59 -40.94
C ARG A 592 -4.31 1.46 -40.55
N GLU A 593 -3.80 0.27 -40.29
CA GLU A 593 -4.58 -0.84 -39.74
C GLU A 593 -4.83 -0.63 -38.25
N LEU A 594 -5.97 -1.11 -37.74
CA LEU A 594 -6.31 -1.07 -36.33
C LEU A 594 -5.96 -2.38 -35.66
N LEU A 595 -5.46 -2.29 -34.43
CA LEU A 595 -5.40 -3.44 -33.56
C LEU A 595 -6.80 -3.73 -33.00
N GLY A 596 -7.19 -5.00 -32.98
CA GLY A 596 -8.46 -5.42 -32.42
C GLY A 596 -8.39 -6.84 -31.87
N VAL A 597 -9.36 -7.19 -31.02
CA VAL A 597 -9.44 -8.52 -30.41
C VAL A 597 -10.84 -9.10 -30.65
N PRO A 598 -10.95 -10.20 -31.41
CA PRO A 598 -12.23 -10.84 -31.65
C PRO A 598 -12.73 -11.58 -30.40
N GLU A 599 -14.02 -11.90 -30.34
CA GLU A 599 -14.70 -12.47 -29.16
C GLU A 599 -14.07 -13.76 -28.59
N GLY A 600 -13.26 -14.51 -29.35
CA GLY A 600 -12.60 -15.72 -28.85
C GLY A 600 -11.20 -15.95 -29.39
N GLY A 601 -10.50 -14.91 -29.84
CA GLY A 601 -9.28 -15.10 -30.62
C GLY A 601 -8.09 -14.23 -30.20
N ASP A 602 -7.00 -14.49 -30.90
CA ASP A 602 -5.77 -13.74 -30.81
C ASP A 602 -5.98 -12.31 -31.32
N MET A 603 -5.18 -11.38 -30.82
CA MET A 603 -5.16 -10.01 -31.29
C MET A 603 -4.79 -9.97 -32.77
N GLN A 604 -5.59 -9.28 -33.57
CA GLN A 604 -5.50 -9.23 -35.02
C GLN A 604 -5.50 -7.78 -35.51
N MET A 605 -5.08 -7.60 -36.76
CA MET A 605 -5.15 -6.32 -37.44
C MET A 605 -6.42 -6.25 -38.29
N TYR A 606 -7.01 -5.06 -38.35
CA TYR A 606 -8.26 -4.77 -39.04
C TYR A 606 -8.10 -3.54 -39.93
N ASP A 607 -8.62 -3.60 -41.16
CA ASP A 607 -8.57 -2.45 -42.09
C ASP A 607 -9.61 -1.37 -41.77
N THR A 608 -10.65 -1.73 -41.02
CA THR A 608 -11.78 -0.86 -40.71
C THR A 608 -12.07 -0.85 -39.22
N GLN A 609 -12.53 0.30 -38.72
CA GLN A 609 -12.92 0.44 -37.34
C GLN A 609 -14.20 -0.38 -37.06
N THR A 610 -14.07 -1.42 -36.24
CA THR A 610 -15.18 -2.25 -35.75
C THR A 610 -15.25 -2.19 -34.22
N PRO A 611 -16.31 -2.69 -33.57
CA PRO A 611 -16.33 -2.78 -32.10
C PRO A 611 -15.10 -3.51 -31.54
N GLU A 612 -14.63 -4.56 -32.20
CA GLU A 612 -13.45 -5.34 -31.80
C GLU A 612 -12.15 -4.52 -31.77
N THR A 613 -12.11 -3.39 -32.47
CA THR A 613 -10.95 -2.46 -32.52
C THR A 613 -11.02 -1.35 -31.45
N GLN A 614 -12.04 -1.37 -30.59
CA GLN A 614 -12.22 -0.43 -29.50
C GLN A 614 -11.79 -1.05 -28.17
N PHE A 615 -10.93 -0.35 -27.46
CA PHE A 615 -10.50 -0.71 -26.12
C PHE A 615 -10.95 0.35 -25.11
N VAL A 616 -11.12 -0.06 -23.86
CA VAL A 616 -11.23 0.80 -22.70
C VAL A 616 -9.94 0.64 -21.91
N VAL A 617 -9.26 1.76 -21.66
CA VAL A 617 -8.03 1.80 -20.85
C VAL A 617 -8.44 1.72 -19.39
N HIS A 618 -7.84 0.81 -18.64
CA HIS A 618 -7.93 0.77 -17.19
C HIS A 618 -6.54 0.93 -16.59
N THR A 619 -6.37 1.82 -15.62
CA THR A 619 -5.10 1.97 -14.88
C THR A 619 -5.21 1.29 -13.51
N GLU A 620 -4.11 1.24 -12.76
CA GLU A 620 -4.12 0.69 -11.39
C GLU A 620 -4.89 1.57 -10.41
N VAL A 621 -4.92 2.89 -10.65
CA VAL A 621 -5.60 3.86 -9.82
C VAL A 621 -6.82 4.40 -10.59
N PRO A 622 -8.04 4.02 -10.22
CA PRO A 622 -9.24 4.47 -10.92
C PRO A 622 -9.29 6.00 -11.06
N GLY A 623 -9.64 6.47 -12.26
CA GLY A 623 -9.66 7.89 -12.62
C GLY A 623 -8.29 8.54 -12.88
N ALA A 624 -7.16 7.82 -12.76
CA ALA A 624 -5.85 8.40 -13.04
C ALA A 624 -5.64 8.69 -14.52
N VAL A 625 -4.87 9.75 -14.80
CA VAL A 625 -4.32 10.06 -16.13
C VAL A 625 -3.26 9.02 -16.48
N LEU A 626 -3.33 8.46 -17.69
CA LEU A 626 -2.33 7.53 -18.19
C LEU A 626 -1.08 8.30 -18.60
N CYS A 627 0.02 8.04 -17.89
CA CYS A 627 1.36 8.51 -18.25
C CYS A 627 2.17 7.41 -18.95
N SER A 628 3.09 7.84 -19.82
CA SER A 628 4.04 6.94 -20.47
C SER A 628 4.84 6.12 -19.46
N GLY A 629 4.98 4.82 -19.73
CA GLY A 629 5.68 3.89 -18.86
C GLY A 629 4.85 3.35 -17.68
N GLN A 630 3.61 3.82 -17.50
CA GLN A 630 2.70 3.26 -16.49
C GLN A 630 2.05 1.97 -16.96
N TYR A 631 1.69 1.14 -15.98
CA TYR A 631 0.92 -0.07 -16.22
C TYR A 631 -0.55 0.24 -16.46
N LEU A 632 -1.14 -0.50 -17.40
CA LEU A 632 -2.55 -0.42 -17.76
C LEU A 632 -3.07 -1.78 -18.20
N TYR A 633 -4.39 -1.87 -18.31
CA TYR A 633 -5.13 -3.00 -18.86
C TYR A 633 -5.98 -2.48 -20.02
N LEU A 634 -5.94 -3.17 -21.16
CA LEU A 634 -6.79 -2.86 -22.31
C LEU A 634 -7.98 -3.81 -22.31
N GLN A 635 -9.18 -3.29 -22.07
CA GLN A 635 -10.41 -4.07 -22.13
C GLN A 635 -11.10 -3.82 -23.47
N SER A 636 -11.22 -4.84 -24.32
CA SER A 636 -12.04 -4.79 -25.53
C SER A 636 -13.51 -4.46 -25.21
N CYS A 637 -14.25 -3.94 -26.19
CA CYS A 637 -15.69 -3.67 -26.03
C CYS A 637 -16.53 -4.92 -25.69
N THR A 638 -16.00 -6.13 -25.93
CA THR A 638 -16.64 -7.40 -25.54
C THR A 638 -16.43 -7.73 -24.06
N GLY A 639 -15.78 -6.84 -23.30
CA GLY A 639 -15.50 -7.00 -21.87
C GLY A 639 -14.26 -7.83 -21.55
N LYS A 640 -13.50 -8.28 -22.56
CA LYS A 640 -12.29 -9.11 -22.37
C LYS A 640 -11.03 -8.27 -22.35
N TYR A 641 -10.06 -8.67 -21.55
CA TYR A 641 -8.78 -7.97 -21.43
C TYR A 641 -7.74 -8.53 -22.41
N VAL A 642 -6.88 -7.66 -22.93
CA VAL A 642 -5.68 -8.09 -23.67
C VAL A 642 -4.73 -8.76 -22.69
N ALA A 643 -4.37 -10.01 -22.97
CA ALA A 643 -3.44 -10.83 -22.20
C ALA A 643 -2.27 -11.27 -23.07
N VAL A 644 -1.07 -11.30 -22.50
CA VAL A 644 0.12 -11.88 -23.13
C VAL A 644 0.35 -13.25 -22.51
N HIS A 645 0.24 -14.31 -23.30
CA HIS A 645 0.54 -15.68 -22.88
C HIS A 645 1.76 -16.19 -23.62
N GLY A 646 2.94 -16.12 -22.99
CA GLY A 646 4.20 -16.36 -23.66
C GLY A 646 4.45 -15.31 -24.74
N SER A 647 4.50 -15.74 -26.01
CA SER A 647 4.63 -14.86 -27.17
C SER A 647 3.31 -14.31 -27.70
N ASP A 648 2.19 -14.94 -27.34
CA ASP A 648 0.92 -14.71 -28.04
C ASP A 648 0.10 -13.65 -27.30
N VAL A 649 -0.46 -12.70 -28.05
CA VAL A 649 -1.33 -11.66 -27.51
C VAL A 649 -2.79 -12.04 -27.79
N ARG A 650 -3.57 -12.30 -26.73
CA ARG A 650 -4.91 -12.90 -26.83
C ARG A 650 -5.93 -12.17 -25.94
N SER A 651 -7.23 -12.43 -26.13
CA SER A 651 -8.23 -12.04 -25.13
C SER A 651 -8.26 -12.99 -23.94
N GLY A 652 -8.27 -12.47 -22.71
CA GLY A 652 -8.59 -13.19 -21.48
C GLY A 652 -9.90 -12.70 -20.86
N THR A 653 -10.63 -13.61 -20.20
CA THR A 653 -11.84 -13.28 -19.42
C THR A 653 -11.56 -13.05 -17.94
N GLU A 654 -10.35 -13.37 -17.48
CA GLU A 654 -9.91 -13.04 -16.12
C GLU A 654 -9.85 -11.52 -15.96
N GLU A 655 -10.12 -11.02 -14.78
CA GLU A 655 -10.14 -9.57 -14.53
C GLU A 655 -8.80 -9.15 -13.91
N ARG A 656 -8.03 -8.37 -14.68
CA ARG A 656 -6.77 -7.72 -14.25
C ARG A 656 -5.70 -8.66 -13.69
N SER A 657 -5.46 -9.80 -14.34
CA SER A 657 -4.34 -10.68 -13.98
C SER A 657 -2.98 -10.10 -14.42
N THR A 658 -1.87 -10.59 -13.85
CA THR A 658 -0.50 -10.16 -14.21
C THR A 658 -0.24 -10.27 -15.72
N GLN A 659 -0.79 -11.31 -16.35
CA GLN A 659 -0.66 -11.56 -17.80
C GLN A 659 -1.34 -10.49 -18.66
N GLN A 660 -2.28 -9.73 -18.08
CA GLN A 660 -3.03 -8.67 -18.74
C GLN A 660 -2.43 -7.28 -18.54
N ARG A 661 -1.37 -7.20 -17.73
CA ARG A 661 -0.68 -5.94 -17.45
C ARG A 661 0.17 -5.56 -18.67
N LEU A 662 -0.15 -4.42 -19.27
CA LEU A 662 0.62 -3.83 -20.37
C LEU A 662 1.25 -2.52 -19.90
N ILE A 663 2.31 -2.09 -20.58
CA ILE A 663 2.90 -0.76 -20.43
C ILE A 663 2.75 -0.05 -21.77
N MET A 664 2.27 1.20 -21.74
CA MET A 664 2.21 2.05 -22.92
C MET A 664 3.32 3.10 -22.87
N GLU A 665 4.18 3.10 -23.88
CA GLU A 665 5.38 3.91 -23.96
C GLU A 665 5.29 4.91 -25.09
N LYS A 666 4.96 6.15 -24.75
CA LYS A 666 4.87 7.25 -25.70
C LYS A 666 6.25 7.61 -26.23
N VAL A 667 6.29 7.94 -27.52
CA VAL A 667 7.44 8.56 -28.17
C VAL A 667 7.44 10.03 -27.77
N PRO A 668 8.41 10.49 -26.98
CA PRO A 668 8.51 11.91 -26.69
C PRO A 668 8.82 12.68 -27.97
N ARG A 669 8.37 13.93 -28.06
CA ARG A 669 8.74 14.79 -29.18
C ARG A 669 10.22 15.14 -29.07
N ASP A 670 10.87 15.44 -30.19
CA ASP A 670 12.29 15.84 -30.18
C ASP A 670 12.55 17.06 -29.28
N SER A 671 11.56 17.95 -29.15
CA SER A 671 11.60 19.11 -28.23
C SER A 671 11.50 18.75 -26.75
N ASP A 672 11.00 17.55 -26.43
CA ASP A 672 10.78 17.11 -25.06
C ASP A 672 12.07 16.53 -24.46
N ILE A 673 12.94 15.98 -25.30
CA ILE A 673 14.21 15.35 -24.93
C ILE A 673 15.22 16.46 -24.59
N PRO A 674 15.59 16.63 -23.31
CA PRO A 674 16.55 17.66 -22.94
C PRO A 674 17.96 17.27 -23.39
N LEU A 675 18.79 18.28 -23.69
CA LEU A 675 20.20 18.06 -24.01
C LEU A 675 20.95 17.65 -22.74
N GLY A 676 21.88 16.71 -22.86
CA GLY A 676 22.71 16.30 -21.72
C GLY A 676 23.48 17.47 -21.11
N CYS A 677 23.59 17.50 -19.78
CA CYS A 677 24.35 18.52 -19.07
C CYS A 677 25.88 18.36 -19.30
N PRO A 678 26.69 19.41 -19.07
CA PRO A 678 28.15 19.35 -19.18
C PRO A 678 28.75 18.27 -18.30
N GLU A 679 29.88 17.69 -18.71
CA GLU A 679 30.56 16.64 -17.93
C GLU A 679 30.91 17.12 -16.51
N ALA A 680 30.41 16.38 -15.52
CA ALA A 680 30.78 16.53 -14.12
C ALA A 680 31.22 15.17 -13.56
N THR A 681 32.26 15.19 -12.73
CA THR A 681 32.71 13.99 -12.02
C THR A 681 31.75 13.71 -10.85
N LEU A 682 31.04 12.58 -10.91
CA LEU A 682 30.17 12.10 -9.84
C LEU A 682 30.86 10.98 -9.05
N THR A 683 30.45 10.82 -7.79
CA THR A 683 30.80 9.66 -6.98
C THR A 683 30.00 8.43 -7.45
N LYS A 684 30.51 7.23 -7.18
CA LYS A 684 29.76 5.99 -7.48
C LYS A 684 28.39 5.92 -6.79
N ASN A 685 28.26 6.56 -5.64
CA ASN A 685 27.00 6.67 -4.92
C ASN A 685 25.99 7.56 -5.67
N GLU A 686 26.42 8.72 -6.16
CA GLU A 686 25.60 9.60 -6.99
C GLU A 686 25.24 8.94 -8.34
N GLU A 687 26.19 8.26 -8.99
CA GLU A 687 25.94 7.48 -10.22
C GLU A 687 24.89 6.38 -9.98
N ALA A 688 25.08 5.56 -8.94
CA ALA A 688 24.15 4.48 -8.59
C ALA A 688 22.75 5.02 -8.27
N TRP A 689 22.67 6.13 -7.53
CA TRP A 689 21.41 6.78 -7.20
C TRP A 689 20.69 7.29 -8.45
N LEU A 690 21.42 7.94 -9.39
CA LEU A 690 20.85 8.40 -10.65
C LEU A 690 20.31 7.23 -11.48
N PHE A 691 21.09 6.16 -11.67
CA PHE A 691 20.60 4.97 -12.37
C PHE A 691 19.41 4.31 -11.67
N ARG A 692 19.41 4.28 -10.33
CA ARG A 692 18.29 3.74 -9.53
C ARG A 692 17.00 4.50 -9.80
N ARG A 693 17.04 5.83 -9.74
CA ARG A 693 15.88 6.68 -10.09
C ARG A 693 15.54 6.59 -11.59
N GLY A 694 16.53 6.52 -12.46
CA GLY A 694 16.33 6.32 -13.89
C GLY A 694 15.56 5.04 -14.21
N VAL A 695 15.89 3.92 -13.56
CA VAL A 695 15.17 2.65 -13.67
C VAL A 695 13.74 2.75 -13.11
N GLN A 696 13.56 3.44 -11.99
CA GLN A 696 12.25 3.65 -11.36
C GLN A 696 11.30 4.46 -12.25
N TYR A 697 11.81 5.49 -12.94
CA TYR A 697 11.03 6.37 -13.81
C TYR A 697 11.07 6.00 -15.29
N ALA A 698 11.54 4.79 -15.64
CA ALA A 698 11.65 4.30 -17.02
C ALA A 698 12.44 5.25 -17.95
N LEU A 699 13.47 5.91 -17.39
CA LEU A 699 14.47 6.71 -18.11
C LEU A 699 15.73 5.90 -18.42
N ILE A 700 15.84 4.69 -17.87
CA ILE A 700 16.90 3.71 -18.13
C ILE A 700 16.25 2.38 -18.49
N ASP A 701 16.68 1.80 -19.61
CA ASP A 701 16.31 0.44 -19.99
C ASP A 701 16.98 -0.55 -19.04
N ARG A 702 16.16 -1.32 -18.32
CA ARG A 702 16.62 -2.23 -17.26
C ARG A 702 17.51 -3.35 -17.80
N GLN A 703 17.25 -3.84 -19.00
CA GLN A 703 17.99 -4.97 -19.58
C GLN A 703 19.36 -4.53 -20.08
N LYS A 704 19.40 -3.41 -20.83
CA LYS A 704 20.66 -2.82 -21.30
C LYS A 704 21.52 -2.38 -20.13
N PHE A 705 20.91 -1.78 -19.10
CA PHE A 705 21.63 -1.43 -17.88
C PHE A 705 22.16 -2.67 -17.15
N ALA A 706 21.35 -3.71 -16.96
CA ALA A 706 21.79 -4.96 -16.35
C ALA A 706 22.96 -5.60 -17.14
N LYS A 707 22.90 -5.58 -18.48
CA LYS A 707 23.99 -6.03 -19.34
C LYS A 707 25.26 -5.19 -19.17
N TYR A 708 25.12 -3.87 -19.03
CA TYR A 708 26.25 -2.97 -18.80
C TYR A 708 26.89 -3.18 -17.44
N VAL A 709 26.11 -3.14 -16.35
CA VAL A 709 26.65 -3.24 -14.98
C VAL A 709 27.24 -4.61 -14.67
N SER A 710 26.81 -5.62 -15.43
CA SER A 710 27.36 -6.96 -15.35
C SER A 710 28.57 -7.19 -16.24
N LEU A 711 29.13 -6.18 -16.92
CA LEU A 711 30.41 -6.35 -17.63
C LEU A 711 31.55 -6.62 -16.62
N PRO A 712 32.55 -7.45 -16.96
CA PRO A 712 33.70 -7.75 -16.11
C PRO A 712 34.74 -6.61 -16.16
N LYS A 713 34.29 -5.36 -16.02
CA LYS A 713 35.12 -4.16 -15.97
C LYS A 713 35.04 -3.56 -14.56
N PRO A 714 36.13 -2.98 -14.01
CA PRO A 714 36.13 -2.44 -12.65
C PRO A 714 34.99 -1.44 -12.38
N ASP A 715 34.77 -0.49 -13.30
CA ASP A 715 33.75 0.56 -13.15
C ASP A 715 32.31 0.01 -13.03
N PRO A 716 31.79 -0.82 -13.98
CA PRO A 716 30.53 -1.55 -13.84
C PRO A 716 30.40 -2.37 -12.55
N GLN A 717 31.45 -3.07 -12.14
CA GLN A 717 31.44 -3.94 -10.95
C GLN A 717 31.33 -3.14 -9.66
N GLU A 718 31.99 -1.98 -9.57
CA GLU A 718 31.81 -1.08 -8.45
C GLU A 718 30.42 -0.46 -8.44
N LEU A 719 29.91 -0.06 -9.61
CA LEU A 719 28.59 0.54 -9.75
C LEU A 719 27.46 -0.41 -9.33
N ILE A 720 27.48 -1.69 -9.77
CA ILE A 720 26.44 -2.67 -9.38
C ILE A 720 26.45 -2.95 -7.89
N LYS A 721 27.64 -2.96 -7.26
CA LYS A 721 27.77 -3.16 -5.83
C LYS A 721 27.12 -2.03 -5.05
N VAL A 722 27.42 -0.78 -5.40
CA VAL A 722 26.82 0.40 -4.74
C VAL A 722 25.32 0.47 -5.04
N TYR A 723 24.90 0.16 -6.26
CA TYR A 723 23.49 0.08 -6.64
C TYR A 723 22.73 -0.96 -5.78
N ALA A 724 23.29 -2.16 -5.59
CA ALA A 724 22.67 -3.21 -4.78
C ALA A 724 22.57 -2.80 -3.30
N GLN A 725 23.60 -2.14 -2.76
CA GLN A 725 23.57 -1.59 -1.40
C GLN A 725 22.51 -0.49 -1.23
N MET A 726 22.36 0.40 -2.21
CA MET A 726 21.30 1.42 -2.19
C MET A 726 19.91 0.81 -2.24
N TRP A 727 19.70 -0.17 -3.13
CA TRP A 727 18.44 -0.89 -3.20
C TRP A 727 18.11 -1.58 -1.87
N GLU A 728 19.08 -2.23 -1.25
CA GLU A 728 18.88 -2.96 0.00
C GLU A 728 18.43 -2.02 1.12
N ASN A 729 19.07 -0.85 1.24
CA ASN A 729 18.66 0.17 2.22
C ASN A 729 17.22 0.65 1.99
N GLU A 730 16.80 0.89 0.74
CA GLU A 730 15.42 1.26 0.41
C GLU A 730 14.44 0.12 0.72
N TRP A 731 14.79 -1.10 0.34
CA TRP A 731 13.97 -2.29 0.60
C TRP A 731 13.77 -2.49 2.10
N ARG A 732 14.80 -2.32 2.92
CA ARG A 732 14.71 -2.43 4.38
C ARG A 732 13.68 -1.47 4.98
N ILE A 733 13.60 -0.24 4.48
CA ILE A 733 12.62 0.78 4.93
C ILE A 733 11.19 0.34 4.62
N HIS A 734 10.98 -0.35 3.49
CA HIS A 734 9.66 -0.78 3.03
C HIS A 734 9.29 -2.22 3.41
N CYS A 735 10.23 -3.01 3.93
CA CYS A 735 10.01 -4.42 4.26
C CYS A 735 9.24 -4.57 5.58
N PRO A 736 7.99 -5.07 5.56
CA PRO A 736 7.12 -5.13 6.74
C PRO A 736 7.63 -6.09 7.83
N TYR A 737 8.47 -7.06 7.47
CA TYR A 737 8.94 -8.12 8.37
C TYR A 737 10.09 -7.69 9.29
N VAL A 738 10.95 -6.76 8.83
CA VAL A 738 12.19 -6.41 9.52
C VAL A 738 11.93 -5.49 10.73
N LEU A 739 10.87 -4.67 10.68
CA LEU A 739 10.54 -3.73 11.75
C LEU A 739 9.91 -4.39 12.99
N ALA A 740 9.40 -5.62 12.88
CA ALA A 740 8.68 -6.27 13.99
C ALA A 740 9.60 -6.95 15.02
N GLU A 741 10.84 -7.32 14.67
CA GLU A 741 11.73 -8.11 15.55
C GLU A 741 12.87 -7.31 16.20
N THR A 742 13.35 -6.22 15.58
CA THR A 742 14.45 -5.42 16.13
C THR A 742 14.06 -4.75 17.46
N ASP A 743 12.80 -4.38 17.62
CA ASP A 743 12.31 -3.70 18.84
C ASP A 743 12.16 -4.65 20.04
N ALA A 744 12.12 -5.96 19.82
CA ALA A 744 11.96 -6.95 20.89
C ALA A 744 13.28 -7.35 21.57
N VAL A 745 14.44 -7.11 20.94
CA VAL A 745 15.73 -7.70 21.38
C VAL A 745 16.63 -6.69 22.10
N GLU A 746 16.56 -5.40 21.82
CA GLU A 746 17.46 -4.40 22.46
C GLU A 746 16.92 -3.81 23.78
N GLY A 747 15.68 -4.13 24.15
CA GLY A 747 15.06 -3.67 25.39
C GLY A 747 15.45 -4.48 26.63
N LYS A 748 16.72 -4.40 27.10
CA LYS A 748 17.12 -4.41 28.54
C LYS A 748 18.64 -4.53 28.75
N ASP A 749 19.28 -3.46 29.25
CA ASP A 749 20.02 -3.56 30.52
C ASP A 749 20.30 -2.19 31.20
N ARG A 750 19.47 -1.78 32.17
CA ARG A 750 19.91 -0.96 33.33
C ARG A 750 18.87 -0.92 34.47
N ARG A 751 18.99 -1.91 35.37
CA ARG A 751 18.82 -1.87 36.85
C ARG A 751 17.53 -1.27 37.47
N ARG A 752 16.66 -2.12 38.06
CA ARG A 752 16.67 -2.49 39.50
C ARG A 752 15.59 -3.55 39.85
N ARG A 753 15.94 -4.37 40.84
CA ARG A 753 15.35 -5.64 41.30
C ARG A 753 13.98 -5.50 41.99
N THR A 754 13.06 -6.45 41.70
CA THR A 754 12.30 -7.23 42.69
C THR A 754 11.78 -8.56 42.11
N ARG A 755 12.61 -9.59 42.27
CA ARG A 755 12.30 -11.00 42.56
C ARG A 755 10.85 -11.48 42.35
N TRP A 756 10.52 -11.96 41.15
CA TRP A 756 9.49 -13.00 40.95
C TRP A 756 10.08 -14.09 40.04
N ASN A 757 10.31 -15.27 40.62
CA ASN A 757 10.68 -16.50 39.91
C ASN A 757 9.42 -17.05 39.22
N PHE A 758 9.35 -16.96 37.91
CA PHE A 758 8.60 -17.91 37.08
C PHE A 758 9.50 -18.31 35.91
N GLY A 759 9.77 -19.62 35.80
CA GLY A 759 10.85 -20.18 34.99
C GLY A 759 10.69 -19.96 33.49
N ALA A 760 11.72 -19.35 32.89
CA ALA A 760 11.89 -19.14 31.45
C ALA A 760 12.33 -20.41 30.69
N ASP A 761 12.68 -21.50 31.38
CA ASP A 761 13.16 -22.73 30.73
C ASP A 761 12.04 -23.61 30.14
N ARG A 762 10.76 -23.19 30.26
CA ARG A 762 9.62 -23.92 29.67
C ARG A 762 8.99 -23.25 28.45
N PHE A 763 9.43 -22.05 28.06
CA PHE A 763 8.88 -21.34 26.90
C PHE A 763 9.72 -21.53 25.63
N PHE A 764 11.05 -21.65 25.75
CA PHE A 764 11.92 -22.02 24.62
C PHE A 764 11.95 -23.53 24.29
N GLY A 765 11.50 -24.38 25.22
CA GLY A 765 11.40 -25.83 25.01
C GLY A 765 10.16 -26.31 24.24
N MET A 766 9.18 -25.42 23.98
CA MET A 766 7.96 -25.74 23.22
C MET A 766 7.89 -25.07 21.83
N LEU A 767 8.81 -24.14 21.53
CA LEU A 767 8.97 -23.50 20.22
C LEU A 767 10.07 -24.15 19.36
N SER A 768 10.45 -25.40 19.65
CA SER A 768 11.30 -26.22 18.77
C SER A 768 10.53 -26.79 17.56
N GLN A 769 9.56 -26.05 17.02
CA GLN A 769 9.04 -26.32 15.68
C GLN A 769 9.86 -25.51 14.70
N ALA A 770 10.93 -26.12 14.19
CA ALA A 770 11.79 -25.59 13.13
C ALA A 770 11.04 -25.09 11.86
N GLY A 771 9.72 -25.25 11.78
CA GLY A 771 8.91 -24.77 10.66
C GLY A 771 8.62 -23.26 10.67
N GLY A 772 8.49 -22.62 11.83
CA GLY A 772 8.07 -21.20 11.88
C GLY A 772 9.13 -20.21 11.40
N ILE A 773 10.40 -20.48 11.69
CA ILE A 773 11.53 -19.64 11.27
C ILE A 773 11.74 -19.73 9.74
N ASP A 774 11.65 -20.95 9.21
CA ASP A 774 11.81 -21.20 7.77
C ASP A 774 10.67 -20.58 6.94
N GLU A 775 9.45 -20.48 7.50
CA GLU A 775 8.31 -19.81 6.88
C GLU A 775 8.58 -18.30 6.71
N THR A 776 8.86 -17.60 7.82
CA THR A 776 9.15 -16.15 7.81
C THR A 776 10.37 -15.82 6.95
N ASN A 777 11.44 -16.62 7.05
CA ASN A 777 12.65 -16.42 6.25
C ASN A 777 12.40 -16.68 4.76
N GLY A 778 11.55 -17.64 4.41
CA GLY A 778 11.17 -17.91 3.02
C GLY A 778 10.40 -16.75 2.40
N ASP A 779 9.48 -16.15 3.17
CA ASP A 779 8.74 -14.96 2.76
C ASP A 779 9.69 -13.76 2.58
N LEU A 780 10.58 -13.54 3.55
CA LEU A 780 11.59 -12.47 3.52
C LEU A 780 12.52 -12.58 2.29
N VAL A 781 13.04 -13.77 2.01
CA VAL A 781 13.94 -14.02 0.88
C VAL A 781 13.23 -13.80 -0.46
N VAL A 782 12.00 -14.31 -0.61
CA VAL A 782 11.24 -14.14 -1.85
C VAL A 782 10.82 -12.69 -2.07
N ASP A 783 10.45 -11.97 -1.00
CA ASP A 783 10.17 -10.53 -1.06
C ASP A 783 11.40 -9.72 -1.49
N ALA A 784 12.58 -9.99 -0.90
CA ALA A 784 13.84 -9.38 -1.31
C ALA A 784 14.14 -9.62 -2.80
N PHE A 785 13.95 -10.86 -3.28
CA PHE A 785 14.18 -11.20 -4.69
C PHE A 785 13.23 -10.45 -5.62
N ARG A 786 11.94 -10.41 -5.26
CA ARG A 786 10.92 -9.66 -6.01
C ARG A 786 11.27 -8.19 -6.08
N SER A 787 11.58 -7.59 -4.95
CA SER A 787 11.94 -6.18 -4.88
C SER A 787 13.16 -5.88 -5.76
N PHE A 788 14.23 -6.68 -5.70
CA PHE A 788 15.42 -6.43 -6.51
C PHE A 788 15.19 -6.72 -8.00
N PHE A 789 14.76 -7.92 -8.37
CA PHE A 789 14.72 -8.33 -9.78
C PHE A 789 13.50 -7.77 -10.53
N CYS A 790 12.37 -7.53 -9.86
CA CYS A 790 11.21 -6.92 -10.53
C CYS A 790 11.39 -5.40 -10.68
N ASN A 791 11.96 -4.70 -9.69
CA ASN A 791 12.09 -3.24 -9.75
C ASN A 791 13.43 -2.77 -10.33
N ALA A 792 14.54 -3.49 -10.09
CA ALA A 792 15.87 -3.02 -10.47
C ALA A 792 16.40 -3.66 -11.75
N LEU A 793 16.36 -5.00 -11.89
CA LEU A 793 17.10 -5.69 -12.94
C LEU A 793 16.34 -6.91 -13.47
N ARG A 794 15.78 -6.78 -14.67
CA ARG A 794 15.15 -7.90 -15.38
C ARG A 794 16.21 -8.73 -16.10
N LEU A 795 16.40 -9.98 -15.66
CA LEU A 795 17.52 -10.82 -16.11
C LEU A 795 17.21 -11.80 -17.26
N SER A 796 15.95 -11.89 -17.71
CA SER A 796 15.47 -12.96 -18.59
C SER A 796 16.09 -13.04 -20.00
N GLN A 797 16.99 -12.12 -20.36
CA GLN A 797 17.70 -12.08 -21.64
C GLN A 797 19.20 -11.90 -21.48
N LEU A 798 19.69 -11.92 -20.24
CA LEU A 798 21.10 -11.84 -19.98
C LEU A 798 21.75 -13.20 -20.19
N GLU A 799 22.99 -13.18 -20.67
CA GLU A 799 23.84 -14.37 -20.69
C GLU A 799 24.06 -14.87 -19.25
N ALA A 800 24.41 -16.16 -19.09
CA ALA A 800 24.56 -16.78 -17.78
C ALA A 800 25.59 -16.03 -16.88
N ASP A 801 26.68 -15.55 -17.46
CA ASP A 801 27.74 -14.83 -16.77
C ASP A 801 27.28 -13.48 -16.19
N PRO A 802 26.60 -12.61 -16.96
CA PRO A 802 25.90 -11.44 -16.44
C PRO A 802 24.92 -11.67 -15.28
N VAL A 803 24.10 -12.73 -15.40
CA VAL A 803 23.13 -13.12 -14.37
C VAL A 803 23.88 -13.46 -13.08
N LEU A 804 24.96 -14.24 -13.18
CA LEU A 804 25.79 -14.64 -12.06
C LEU A 804 26.29 -13.44 -11.26
N ARG A 805 26.94 -12.48 -11.93
CA ARG A 805 27.53 -11.29 -11.29
C ARG A 805 26.47 -10.38 -10.64
N THR A 806 25.28 -10.35 -11.21
CA THR A 806 24.15 -9.61 -10.64
C THR A 806 23.67 -10.26 -9.33
N ILE A 807 23.54 -11.59 -9.32
CA ILE A 807 23.15 -12.34 -8.12
C ILE A 807 24.22 -12.24 -7.03
N GLU A 808 25.52 -12.28 -7.40
CA GLU A 808 26.62 -12.09 -6.45
C GLU A 808 26.56 -10.72 -5.75
N SER A 809 26.33 -9.65 -6.53
CA SER A 809 26.23 -8.29 -5.99
C SER A 809 25.01 -8.12 -5.07
N PHE A 810 23.88 -8.70 -5.46
CA PHE A 810 22.68 -8.78 -4.66
C PHE A 810 22.90 -9.53 -3.34
N ALA A 811 23.51 -10.72 -3.39
CA ALA A 811 23.79 -11.53 -2.22
C ALA A 811 24.77 -10.81 -1.27
N ALA A 812 25.80 -10.17 -1.80
CA ALA A 812 26.74 -9.39 -1.02
C ALA A 812 26.07 -8.20 -0.31
N ALA A 813 25.12 -7.52 -0.97
CA ALA A 813 24.37 -6.42 -0.36
C ALA A 813 23.49 -6.90 0.80
N LEU A 814 22.71 -7.97 0.61
CA LEU A 814 21.86 -8.53 1.67
C LEU A 814 22.67 -9.09 2.85
N MET A 815 23.80 -9.73 2.59
CA MET A 815 24.63 -10.26 3.68
C MET A 815 25.37 -9.18 4.46
N ALA A 816 25.55 -7.99 3.88
CA ALA A 816 26.08 -6.83 4.58
C ALA A 816 25.07 -6.24 5.57
N ASP A 817 23.76 -6.50 5.41
CA ASP A 817 22.75 -6.14 6.39
C ASP A 817 22.77 -7.10 7.59
N PRO A 818 23.10 -6.61 8.80
CA PRO A 818 23.21 -7.48 9.98
C PRO A 818 21.87 -8.11 10.37
N VAL A 819 20.74 -7.44 10.10
CA VAL A 819 19.41 -7.95 10.49
C VAL A 819 18.99 -9.10 9.59
N PHE A 820 19.11 -8.94 8.28
CA PHE A 820 18.90 -10.00 7.30
C PHE A 820 19.85 -11.17 7.55
N ASN A 821 21.16 -10.90 7.69
CA ASN A 821 22.17 -11.94 7.92
C ASN A 821 21.84 -12.77 9.17
N LYS A 822 21.47 -12.11 10.28
CA LYS A 822 21.09 -12.79 11.52
C LYS A 822 19.86 -13.69 11.33
N SER A 823 18.88 -13.23 10.56
CA SER A 823 17.63 -13.97 10.30
C SER A 823 17.90 -15.16 9.37
N PHE A 824 18.55 -14.91 8.23
CA PHE A 824 18.89 -15.92 7.22
C PHE A 824 19.83 -17.00 7.76
N SER A 825 20.81 -16.62 8.59
CA SER A 825 21.76 -17.55 9.20
C SER A 825 21.11 -18.65 10.04
N GLN A 826 19.88 -18.43 10.54
CA GLN A 826 19.13 -19.44 11.30
C GLN A 826 18.57 -20.55 10.39
N SER A 827 18.29 -20.24 9.13
CA SER A 827 17.86 -21.20 8.11
C SER A 827 19.04 -21.79 7.30
N MET A 828 20.27 -21.38 7.61
CA MET A 828 21.46 -22.03 7.06
C MET A 828 21.78 -23.31 7.82
N LEU A 829 22.29 -24.31 7.09
CA LEU A 829 22.91 -25.47 7.73
C LEU A 829 24.17 -25.05 8.49
N PRO A 830 24.54 -25.74 9.59
CA PRO A 830 25.83 -25.55 10.24
C PRO A 830 26.97 -25.71 9.23
N GLU A 831 28.04 -24.91 9.35
CA GLU A 831 29.15 -24.89 8.38
C GLU A 831 29.74 -26.29 8.12
N ALA A 832 29.89 -27.12 9.16
CA ALA A 832 30.38 -28.50 9.03
C ALA A 832 29.47 -29.43 8.20
N LYS A 833 28.20 -29.06 8.00
CA LYS A 833 27.23 -29.80 7.18
C LYS A 833 27.07 -29.21 5.77
N ARG A 834 27.69 -28.07 5.47
CA ARG A 834 27.67 -27.46 4.14
C ARG A 834 28.70 -28.16 3.25
N THR A 835 28.25 -28.70 2.13
CA THR A 835 29.10 -29.47 1.21
C THR A 835 29.72 -28.61 0.12
N THR A 836 28.92 -27.74 -0.51
CA THR A 836 29.35 -26.91 -1.65
C THR A 836 29.75 -25.50 -1.22
N TYR A 837 28.89 -24.79 -0.50
CA TYR A 837 29.05 -23.38 -0.19
C TYR A 837 29.27 -23.17 1.30
N LYS A 838 30.46 -22.67 1.67
CA LYS A 838 30.84 -22.51 3.08
C LYS A 838 30.47 -21.14 3.63
N LYS A 839 30.69 -20.09 2.85
CA LYS A 839 30.42 -18.71 3.29
C LYS A 839 28.92 -18.39 3.19
N PRO A 840 28.37 -17.57 4.09
CA PRO A 840 26.98 -17.15 4.02
C PRO A 840 26.56 -16.50 2.69
N GLU A 841 27.43 -15.69 2.12
CA GLU A 841 27.23 -15.05 0.82
C GLU A 841 27.08 -16.08 -0.30
N ASP A 842 27.93 -17.10 -0.31
CA ASP A 842 27.90 -18.17 -1.30
C ASP A 842 26.62 -19.01 -1.20
N VAL A 843 26.13 -19.23 0.03
CA VAL A 843 24.87 -19.97 0.30
C VAL A 843 23.65 -19.16 -0.14
N LEU A 844 23.63 -17.85 0.14
CA LEU A 844 22.56 -16.97 -0.32
C LEU A 844 22.57 -16.88 -1.85
N PHE A 845 23.74 -16.69 -2.46
CA PHE A 845 23.93 -16.73 -3.90
C PHE A 845 23.33 -18.01 -4.52
N ALA A 846 23.68 -19.18 -3.97
CA ALA A 846 23.20 -20.47 -4.46
C ALA A 846 21.67 -20.61 -4.31
N THR A 847 21.14 -20.14 -3.19
CA THR A 847 19.69 -20.12 -2.92
C THR A 847 18.97 -19.23 -3.93
N THR A 848 19.46 -18.01 -4.17
CA THR A 848 18.91 -17.08 -5.18
C THR A 848 18.95 -17.67 -6.58
N TYR A 849 20.08 -18.24 -6.98
CA TYR A 849 20.24 -18.87 -8.28
C TYR A 849 19.23 -20.01 -8.47
N MET A 850 19.11 -20.89 -7.48
CA MET A 850 18.12 -21.97 -7.51
C MET A 850 16.68 -21.46 -7.61
N THR A 851 16.35 -20.39 -6.89
CA THR A 851 15.02 -19.76 -6.93
C THR A 851 14.69 -19.19 -8.32
N LEU A 852 15.68 -18.62 -9.02
CA LEU A 852 15.50 -18.16 -10.40
C LEU A 852 15.31 -19.32 -11.39
N VAL A 853 16.05 -20.43 -11.19
CA VAL A 853 15.90 -21.64 -12.01
C VAL A 853 14.50 -22.24 -11.83
N ILE A 854 14.01 -22.39 -10.60
CA ILE A 854 12.66 -22.94 -10.37
C ILE A 854 11.56 -22.03 -10.93
N ASN A 855 11.71 -20.71 -10.80
CA ASN A 855 10.78 -19.77 -11.43
C ASN A 855 10.73 -19.96 -12.95
N THR A 856 11.91 -20.07 -13.58
CA THR A 856 12.00 -20.32 -15.02
C THR A 856 11.33 -21.65 -15.39
N GLU A 857 11.55 -22.72 -14.64
CA GLU A 857 10.92 -24.03 -14.90
C GLU A 857 9.41 -24.05 -14.66
N LEU A 858 8.92 -23.32 -13.66
CA LEU A 858 7.49 -23.28 -13.32
C LEU A 858 6.68 -22.49 -14.35
N HIS A 859 7.24 -21.41 -14.90
CA HIS A 859 6.51 -20.47 -15.76
C HIS A 859 6.89 -20.55 -17.25
N ASN A 860 7.99 -21.22 -17.61
CA ASN A 860 8.34 -21.43 -19.01
C ASN A 860 7.85 -22.80 -19.52
N ASN A 861 6.70 -22.80 -20.19
CA ASN A 861 6.11 -24.01 -20.81
C ASN A 861 7.01 -24.68 -21.86
N ALA A 862 8.02 -23.98 -22.41
CA ALA A 862 8.96 -24.55 -23.37
C ALA A 862 9.99 -25.49 -22.72
N VAL A 863 10.16 -25.41 -21.39
CA VAL A 863 11.05 -26.31 -20.64
C VAL A 863 10.31 -27.63 -20.42
N GLY A 864 10.35 -28.51 -21.43
CA GLY A 864 9.51 -29.73 -21.53
C GLY A 864 9.66 -30.78 -20.43
N LYS A 865 10.48 -30.56 -19.40
CA LYS A 865 10.56 -31.38 -18.18
C LYS A 865 10.80 -30.48 -16.97
N LYS A 866 9.85 -30.49 -16.02
CA LYS A 866 10.05 -29.90 -14.68
C LYS A 866 11.10 -30.74 -13.96
N THR A 867 12.27 -30.17 -13.70
CA THR A 867 13.40 -30.85 -13.05
C THR A 867 13.22 -30.85 -11.54
N PHE A 868 12.60 -29.78 -11.02
CA PHE A 868 12.33 -29.59 -9.60
C PHE A 868 10.84 -29.78 -9.30
N ASP A 869 10.52 -30.82 -8.53
CA ASP A 869 9.30 -30.82 -7.72
C ASP A 869 9.62 -30.22 -6.33
N ARG A 870 8.57 -29.91 -5.56
CA ARG A 870 8.70 -29.32 -4.21
C ARG A 870 9.68 -30.09 -3.31
N LYS A 871 9.72 -31.42 -3.43
CA LYS A 871 10.58 -32.27 -2.61
C LYS A 871 12.03 -32.21 -3.08
N ASN A 872 12.27 -32.35 -4.38
CA ASN A 872 13.60 -32.29 -5.00
C ASN A 872 14.23 -30.91 -4.79
N PHE A 873 13.44 -29.84 -4.85
CA PHE A 873 13.91 -28.49 -4.54
C PHE A 873 14.35 -28.34 -3.07
N GLY A 874 13.58 -28.90 -2.14
CA GLY A 874 13.96 -28.98 -0.72
C GLY A 874 15.22 -29.82 -0.46
N GLU A 875 15.44 -30.89 -1.22
CA GLU A 875 16.67 -31.70 -1.13
C GLU A 875 17.88 -30.98 -1.70
N ALA A 876 17.73 -30.28 -2.84
CA ALA A 876 18.79 -29.48 -3.43
C ALA A 876 19.19 -28.30 -2.51
N GLY A 877 18.26 -27.74 -1.74
CA GLY A 877 18.54 -26.83 -0.62
C GLY A 877 19.67 -27.26 0.30
N LYS A 878 19.68 -28.55 0.67
CA LYS A 878 20.71 -29.10 1.57
C LYS A 878 22.10 -29.06 0.93
N THR A 879 22.18 -29.24 -0.39
CA THR A 879 23.44 -29.13 -1.13
C THR A 879 23.92 -27.69 -1.23
N CYS A 880 22.98 -26.73 -1.25
CA CYS A 880 23.27 -25.30 -1.24
C CYS A 880 23.63 -24.75 0.15
N GLY A 881 23.43 -25.54 1.21
CA GLY A 881 23.76 -25.14 2.57
C GLY A 881 22.61 -24.50 3.35
N VAL A 882 21.35 -24.68 2.90
CA VAL A 882 20.13 -24.20 3.59
C VAL A 882 19.24 -25.35 4.05
N THR A 883 18.33 -25.07 4.99
CA THR A 883 17.32 -26.02 5.46
C THR A 883 16.35 -26.38 4.34
N ALA A 884 15.82 -27.60 4.39
CA ALA A 884 14.80 -28.02 3.43
C ALA A 884 13.46 -27.28 3.62
N GLY A 885 13.17 -26.83 4.85
CA GLY A 885 11.96 -26.07 5.15
C GLY A 885 11.96 -24.71 4.45
N LEU A 886 13.06 -23.96 4.55
CA LEU A 886 13.22 -22.68 3.85
C LEU A 886 13.01 -22.85 2.34
N MET A 887 13.63 -23.86 1.74
CA MET A 887 13.51 -24.10 0.31
C MET A 887 12.10 -24.53 -0.11
N MET A 888 11.40 -25.32 0.71
CA MET A 888 10.00 -25.65 0.45
C MET A 888 9.10 -24.41 0.54
N GLN A 889 9.35 -23.51 1.49
CA GLN A 889 8.62 -22.25 1.58
C GLN A 889 8.87 -21.37 0.35
N ILE A 890 10.13 -21.22 -0.06
CA ILE A 890 10.48 -20.50 -1.29
C ILE A 890 9.76 -21.11 -2.49
N TYR A 891 9.76 -22.44 -2.63
CA TYR A 891 9.02 -23.13 -3.69
C TYR A 891 7.53 -22.81 -3.66
N ASP A 892 6.91 -22.85 -2.48
CA ASP A 892 5.48 -22.59 -2.33
C ASP A 892 5.15 -21.13 -2.68
N ASN A 893 6.01 -20.18 -2.29
CA ASN A 893 5.83 -18.76 -2.61
C ASN A 893 6.00 -18.47 -4.11
N VAL A 894 7.01 -19.05 -4.76
CA VAL A 894 7.18 -18.94 -6.22
C VAL A 894 6.06 -19.67 -6.96
N SER A 895 5.55 -20.80 -6.45
CA SER A 895 4.48 -21.55 -7.12
C SER A 895 3.10 -20.89 -7.00
N LYS A 896 2.87 -20.11 -5.94
CA LYS A 896 1.58 -19.43 -5.71
C LYS A 896 1.37 -18.26 -6.66
N GLU A 897 2.43 -17.64 -7.15
CA GLU A 897 2.35 -16.36 -7.86
C GLU A 897 3.33 -16.31 -9.03
N GLU A 898 2.85 -15.91 -10.21
CA GLU A 898 3.74 -15.57 -11.32
C GLU A 898 4.56 -14.32 -10.96
N LEU A 899 5.89 -14.46 -10.88
CA LEU A 899 6.86 -13.41 -10.52
C LEU A 899 6.87 -12.21 -11.49
#